data_AF-A0A4S4EKM5-F1
#
_entry.id   AF-A0A4S4EKM5-F1
#
_cell.length_a   1.000
_cell.length_b   1.000
_cell.length_c   1.000
_cell.angle_alpha   90.00
_cell.angle_beta   90.00
_cell.angle_gamma   90.00
#
_symmetry.space_group_name_H-M   'P 1'
#
loop_
_entity.id
_entity.type
_entity.pdbx_description
1 polymer ?
#
loop_
_entity_poly.entity_id
_entity_poly.type
_entity_poly.pdbx_seq_one_letter_code
_entity_poly.pdbx_strand_id
1 'polypeptide(L)'
;MCLPRSAAKPLLRRTSITLFLLCAFVMLFAFVVGPTTRSTLSTVSSTTTAIPSSHCLLAGTHHNIAGTHQGSAYKKKWEMLSKNVRGSIPYLFFQDSEKFESKNNTECSLTNMFKLLDAGFFNYTEMLEIIKGVKEFNQPIIKSNRKLVASTNGGLHNPSCLVFNPHWGNDQAQDLRKKLNIPSLFGVQRPKSEEDIAFMTVLELGQLIKTKQITSEELTGIFLKRLKRYNPVLEAVVTYTEELAYKQAKEADELLAKGVYLGTSLFCLLRIWQSSSGGVCSGHGNNLFRNGLRMGPLHGIPYGLKDIIAVPHYKTTWGSRSFKNQVLNIEAWVYKRLKSAGAVLVAKLVTGSLAFDDIWFGGRTRNPWNIEEYSTGSSAGPAACTSAGMVPFAIGSETAGSITYPAARCGVTALRPTFGSVGRTGVMSISESLDKLGPFCRSAVDCTVVLDAIRGKDPDDLSSRNISLDDPFSVDIAKLTVGYLDDAEMEVVHVLRSKGVNMVPFKLNYSVDSVQGIMNFTMDVDMLSHFDEWQRSRQDDNYDAQDQWPVELRRAHMVPAVDYLQAQRARGKLIREVKESFTVDAFVGNATDWEKVCMGNLVGMPVIVVPTGFKMISDPPPLNHTRRRTTITTGIYSPPEHDHIGLALAMAYQSVTNHHKQRPPIDDLEPNDSIPNPPRATIPPRQLPG
;
A
#
# COMPACT_ATOMS: atom_id res chain seq x y z
N MET A 1 -28.29 -19.50 -36.31
CA MET A 1 -29.03 -19.36 -37.59
C MET A 1 -28.71 -18.00 -38.20
N CYS A 2 -29.08 -17.78 -39.47
CA CYS A 2 -28.41 -16.82 -40.35
C CYS A 2 -28.90 -15.36 -40.24
N LEU A 3 -28.03 -14.44 -40.68
CA LEU A 3 -28.38 -13.08 -41.11
C LEU A 3 -29.30 -13.10 -42.35
N PRO A 4 -29.86 -11.94 -42.73
CA PRO A 4 -29.37 -11.37 -43.99
C PRO A 4 -28.98 -9.88 -43.91
N ARG A 5 -28.13 -9.46 -44.85
CA ARG A 5 -27.88 -8.05 -45.20
C ARG A 5 -28.73 -7.67 -46.42
N SER A 6 -28.99 -6.36 -46.55
CA SER A 6 -28.78 -5.54 -47.77
C SER A 6 -30.00 -4.74 -48.26
N ALA A 7 -29.76 -3.44 -48.47
CA ALA A 7 -30.28 -2.63 -49.59
C ALA A 7 -29.48 -1.31 -49.63
N ALA A 8 -29.06 -0.87 -50.82
CA ALA A 8 -28.46 0.43 -51.06
C ALA A 8 -28.68 0.85 -52.52
N LYS A 9 -28.92 2.14 -52.77
CA LYS A 9 -28.71 2.82 -54.08
C LYS A 9 -28.78 4.36 -53.93
N PRO A 10 -28.27 5.16 -54.90
CA PRO A 10 -27.76 6.51 -54.63
C PRO A 10 -28.25 7.61 -55.58
N LEU A 11 -27.80 8.86 -55.35
CA LEU A 11 -27.48 9.89 -56.36
C LEU A 11 -26.50 10.90 -55.72
N LEU A 12 -25.62 11.70 -56.35
CA LEU A 12 -24.88 11.76 -57.63
C LEU A 12 -24.68 13.26 -57.98
N ARG A 13 -23.44 13.77 -57.84
CA ARG A 13 -22.85 14.94 -58.57
C ARG A 13 -23.51 16.33 -58.35
N ARG A 14 -22.85 17.50 -58.46
CA ARG A 14 -21.52 18.04 -58.91
C ARG A 14 -21.20 19.25 -57.96
N THR A 15 -20.14 20.07 -57.94
CA THR A 15 -18.83 20.35 -58.61
C THR A 15 -18.09 21.37 -57.69
N SER A 16 -16.81 21.76 -57.78
CA SER A 16 -15.52 21.16 -58.20
C SER A 16 -14.43 22.27 -58.17
N ILE A 17 -13.16 21.95 -57.83
CA ILE A 17 -11.95 22.82 -57.93
C ILE A 17 -11.92 23.96 -56.87
N THR A 18 -10.84 24.31 -56.14
CA THR A 18 -9.37 24.04 -56.16
C THR A 18 -8.94 23.63 -54.71
N LEU A 19 -7.80 23.05 -54.35
CA LEU A 19 -6.38 23.23 -54.74
C LEU A 19 -5.58 21.94 -54.39
N PHE A 20 -4.40 21.71 -54.99
CA PHE A 20 -3.60 20.48 -54.80
C PHE A 20 -2.09 20.78 -54.61
N LEU A 21 -1.34 19.80 -54.09
CA LEU A 21 0.09 19.85 -53.69
C LEU A 21 1.08 20.22 -54.82
N LEU A 22 2.24 20.84 -54.51
CA LEU A 22 3.59 20.19 -54.50
C LEU A 22 4.79 21.12 -54.10
N CYS A 23 5.87 20.48 -53.62
CA CYS A 23 7.32 20.77 -53.65
C CYS A 23 7.96 22.18 -53.87
N ALA A 24 8.77 22.58 -52.85
CA ALA A 24 10.24 22.78 -52.90
C ALA A 24 10.97 24.08 -53.39
N PHE A 25 11.90 24.53 -52.52
CA PHE A 25 13.27 25.08 -52.78
C PHE A 25 13.52 26.50 -53.37
N VAL A 26 14.25 27.36 -52.62
CA VAL A 26 15.54 28.09 -52.97
C VAL A 26 15.79 29.40 -52.16
N MET A 27 16.96 29.47 -51.47
CA MET A 27 17.81 30.64 -51.03
C MET A 27 17.20 31.90 -50.34
N LEU A 28 17.88 32.62 -49.42
CA LEU A 28 19.19 33.32 -49.52
C LEU A 28 19.96 33.53 -48.17
N PHE A 29 21.31 33.50 -48.24
CA PHE A 29 22.36 34.16 -47.41
C PHE A 29 22.46 33.81 -45.89
N ALA A 30 23.63 33.53 -45.26
CA ALA A 30 25.02 34.07 -45.25
C ALA A 30 25.19 35.32 -44.34
N PHE A 31 26.26 35.57 -43.56
CA PHE A 31 27.68 35.11 -43.49
C PHE A 31 28.06 34.61 -42.05
N VAL A 32 29.25 34.08 -41.69
CA VAL A 32 30.60 34.71 -41.56
C VAL A 32 31.72 33.64 -41.61
N VAL A 33 32.96 34.04 -41.96
CA VAL A 33 34.15 33.17 -42.19
C VAL A 33 35.37 33.65 -41.36
N GLY A 34 36.25 32.74 -40.90
CA GLY A 34 37.55 33.04 -40.25
C GLY A 34 38.47 31.81 -40.14
N PRO A 35 39.76 31.80 -40.62
CA PRO A 35 40.55 30.55 -40.80
C PRO A 35 41.99 30.54 -40.22
N THR A 36 42.80 29.54 -40.62
CA THR A 36 44.29 29.33 -40.46
C THR A 36 44.76 28.55 -39.19
N THR A 37 45.84 27.72 -39.16
CA THR A 37 46.90 27.38 -40.16
C THR A 37 47.51 25.94 -39.99
N ARG A 38 48.47 25.58 -40.86
CA ARG A 38 49.35 24.36 -40.95
C ARG A 38 50.12 24.04 -39.62
N SER A 39 50.75 22.86 -39.37
CA SER A 39 51.74 22.15 -40.23
C SER A 39 52.25 20.74 -39.80
N THR A 40 52.87 20.04 -40.78
CA THR A 40 54.06 19.13 -40.72
C THR A 40 54.05 17.71 -40.07
N LEU A 41 54.62 16.77 -40.86
CA LEU A 41 54.98 15.37 -40.61
C LEU A 41 56.07 15.12 -39.53
N SER A 42 56.11 13.89 -38.99
CA SER A 42 57.33 13.04 -38.94
C SER A 42 57.01 11.54 -38.77
N THR A 43 57.97 10.64 -39.05
CA THR A 43 57.83 9.17 -39.21
C THR A 43 58.42 8.33 -38.04
N VAL A 44 58.60 7.00 -38.23
CA VAL A 44 59.23 5.95 -37.34
C VAL A 44 58.19 5.28 -36.40
N SER A 45 57.71 4.03 -36.62
CA SER A 45 58.32 2.66 -36.62
C SER A 45 58.88 2.23 -35.24
N SER A 46 58.83 0.97 -34.76
CA SER A 46 58.51 -0.35 -35.34
C SER A 46 58.15 -1.39 -34.23
N THR A 47 57.51 -2.53 -34.60
CA THR A 47 57.66 -3.94 -34.07
C THR A 47 57.99 -4.21 -32.57
N THR A 48 57.45 -5.22 -31.86
CA THR A 48 57.03 -6.59 -32.28
C THR A 48 56.14 -7.31 -31.22
N THR A 49 55.66 -8.52 -31.55
CA THR A 49 55.00 -9.57 -30.72
C THR A 49 55.89 -10.10 -29.56
N ALA A 50 55.48 -10.94 -28.57
CA ALA A 50 54.36 -11.90 -28.38
C ALA A 50 54.12 -12.17 -26.83
N ILE A 51 52.94 -12.54 -26.27
CA ILE A 51 52.24 -13.87 -26.18
C ILE A 51 53.02 -14.93 -25.35
N PRO A 52 52.43 -15.71 -24.38
CA PRO A 52 51.14 -15.63 -23.65
C PRO A 52 51.12 -16.08 -22.14
N SER A 53 49.90 -16.30 -21.61
CA SER A 53 49.42 -17.43 -20.77
C SER A 53 49.56 -17.49 -19.23
N SER A 54 48.42 -17.22 -18.57
CA SER A 54 47.57 -18.20 -17.84
C SER A 54 47.89 -18.75 -16.43
N HIS A 55 46.95 -18.44 -15.53
CA HIS A 55 46.46 -19.20 -14.35
C HIS A 55 47.37 -19.46 -13.12
N CYS A 56 46.79 -19.17 -11.95
CA CYS A 56 47.23 -19.60 -10.63
C CYS A 56 45.99 -20.05 -9.82
N LEU A 57 46.17 -20.86 -8.77
CA LEU A 57 45.10 -21.52 -8.01
C LEU A 57 45.21 -21.22 -6.50
N LEU A 58 44.07 -20.81 -5.93
CA LEU A 58 43.57 -20.82 -4.54
C LEU A 58 44.50 -21.01 -3.30
N ALA A 59 44.04 -20.36 -2.21
CA ALA A 59 44.41 -20.50 -0.79
C ALA A 59 45.78 -19.90 -0.34
N GLY A 60 45.94 -19.40 0.90
CA GLY A 60 44.93 -19.09 1.92
C GLY A 60 45.46 -18.95 3.37
N THR A 61 44.59 -18.48 4.28
CA THR A 61 44.61 -18.61 5.77
C THR A 61 45.32 -17.56 6.69
N HIS A 62 44.69 -17.41 7.88
CA HIS A 62 45.17 -16.97 9.23
C HIS A 62 45.52 -15.51 9.66
N HIS A 63 44.57 -14.94 10.41
CA HIS A 63 44.63 -14.39 11.80
C HIS A 63 45.31 -13.05 12.22
N ASN A 64 44.45 -12.19 12.79
CA ASN A 64 44.45 -11.55 14.13
C ASN A 64 45.76 -11.06 14.81
N ILE A 65 45.76 -9.82 15.32
CA ILE A 65 45.60 -9.44 16.76
C ILE A 65 45.49 -7.88 16.90
N ALA A 66 45.14 -7.36 18.09
CA ALA A 66 44.60 -6.00 18.33
C ALA A 66 45.55 -4.97 18.99
N GLY A 67 45.09 -3.70 19.05
CA GLY A 67 45.62 -2.58 19.88
C GLY A 67 46.02 -1.31 19.08
N THR A 68 45.94 -0.06 19.58
CA THR A 68 45.22 0.55 20.72
C THR A 68 45.26 2.11 20.60
N HIS A 69 44.32 2.82 21.23
CA HIS A 69 44.28 4.29 21.52
C HIS A 69 44.55 5.39 20.45
N GLN A 70 43.47 6.14 20.16
CA GLN A 70 43.34 7.62 20.18
C GLN A 70 44.54 8.55 19.88
N GLY A 71 44.33 9.53 18.97
CA GLY A 71 44.97 10.86 19.09
C GLY A 71 45.29 11.62 17.79
N SER A 72 44.53 12.68 17.48
CA SER A 72 44.96 13.87 16.72
C SER A 72 45.85 13.70 15.46
N ALA A 73 45.28 13.21 14.34
CA ALA A 73 45.96 13.27 13.02
C ALA A 73 45.05 13.62 11.81
N TYR A 74 43.75 13.90 12.02
CA TYR A 74 42.75 14.04 10.95
C TYR A 74 42.79 15.35 10.12
N LYS A 75 43.96 15.97 9.99
CA LYS A 75 44.18 17.14 9.11
C LYS A 75 45.45 17.05 8.24
N LYS A 76 46.02 15.86 8.05
CA LYS A 76 47.22 15.65 7.20
C LYS A 76 47.21 14.38 6.34
N LYS A 77 46.03 13.85 6.00
CA LYS A 77 45.88 12.67 5.12
C LYS A 77 44.81 12.81 4.01
N TRP A 78 44.49 14.05 3.62
CA TRP A 78 43.61 14.34 2.46
C TRP A 78 44.39 14.78 1.20
N GLU A 79 45.63 15.25 1.33
CA GLU A 79 46.43 15.74 0.18
C GLU A 79 47.40 14.69 -0.43
N MET A 80 47.43 13.46 0.10
CA MET A 80 48.40 12.42 -0.30
C MET A 80 47.77 11.06 -0.67
N LEU A 81 46.48 11.05 -1.04
CA LEU A 81 45.80 9.89 -1.64
C LEU A 81 44.99 10.23 -2.91
N SER A 82 45.23 11.41 -3.50
CA SER A 82 44.65 11.84 -4.79
C SER A 82 45.44 11.37 -6.02
N LYS A 83 46.44 10.50 -5.83
CA LYS A 83 47.20 9.83 -6.89
C LYS A 83 47.26 8.32 -6.60
N ASN A 84 47.21 7.52 -7.67
CA ASN A 84 47.33 6.06 -7.69
C ASN A 84 46.13 5.21 -7.23
N VAL A 85 44.90 5.59 -7.61
CA VAL A 85 43.95 4.61 -8.21
C VAL A 85 43.31 5.23 -9.46
N ARG A 86 43.94 5.04 -10.61
CA ARG A 86 43.28 5.19 -11.93
C ARG A 86 43.26 3.82 -12.61
N GLY A 87 42.20 3.06 -12.35
CA GLY A 87 41.98 1.75 -12.95
C GLY A 87 40.53 1.30 -12.76
N SER A 88 39.91 0.88 -13.85
CA SER A 88 38.71 0.03 -13.87
C SER A 88 37.43 0.55 -13.18
N ILE A 89 36.77 1.54 -13.79
CA ILE A 89 35.30 1.63 -13.98
C ILE A 89 35.08 2.53 -15.22
N PRO A 90 34.37 2.08 -16.27
CA PRO A 90 34.04 2.94 -17.40
C PRO A 90 32.85 3.86 -17.06
N TYR A 91 33.11 5.16 -16.94
CA TYR A 91 32.04 6.16 -16.97
C TYR A 91 31.49 6.28 -18.41
N LEU A 92 30.20 6.00 -18.59
CA LEU A 92 29.49 6.21 -19.85
C LEU A 92 29.16 7.69 -20.08
N PHE A 93 30.18 8.50 -20.35
CA PHE A 93 30.00 9.87 -20.84
C PHE A 93 29.76 9.88 -22.34
N PHE A 94 28.59 10.36 -22.75
CA PHE A 94 28.26 10.65 -24.15
C PHE A 94 28.93 11.97 -24.58
N GLN A 95 30.21 11.91 -24.94
CA GLN A 95 30.92 13.05 -25.52
C GLN A 95 32.08 12.59 -26.41
N ASP A 96 31.78 12.43 -27.71
CA ASP A 96 32.64 12.93 -28.79
C ASP A 96 31.88 12.88 -30.13
N SER A 97 31.58 14.05 -30.67
CA SER A 97 30.84 14.20 -31.91
C SER A 97 31.76 14.63 -33.05
N GLU A 98 32.55 13.71 -33.60
CA GLU A 98 32.89 13.67 -35.04
C GLU A 98 33.60 12.36 -35.44
N LYS A 99 33.24 11.82 -36.62
CA LYS A 99 33.97 10.80 -37.39
C LYS A 99 34.23 9.43 -36.71
N PHE A 100 33.18 8.61 -36.62
CA PHE A 100 33.31 7.15 -36.57
C PHE A 100 32.26 6.46 -37.45
N GLU A 101 32.64 6.15 -38.69
CA GLU A 101 32.00 5.12 -39.52
C GLU A 101 32.83 3.82 -39.41
N SER A 102 32.31 2.60 -39.60
CA SER A 102 31.00 2.15 -40.09
C SER A 102 30.55 0.84 -39.40
N LYS A 103 29.26 0.51 -39.48
CA LYS A 103 28.59 -0.75 -39.06
C LYS A 103 28.85 -1.28 -37.63
N ASN A 104 30.06 -1.73 -37.31
CA ASN A 104 30.35 -2.56 -36.13
C ASN A 104 29.92 -1.92 -34.80
N ASN A 105 30.02 -0.58 -34.67
CA ASN A 105 29.61 0.12 -33.46
C ASN A 105 28.08 0.08 -33.25
N THR A 106 27.30 0.17 -34.34
CA THR A 106 25.83 0.07 -34.32
C THR A 106 25.38 -1.35 -34.01
N GLU A 107 26.02 -2.36 -34.60
CA GLU A 107 25.77 -3.78 -34.34
C GLU A 107 26.09 -4.17 -32.89
N CYS A 108 27.22 -3.70 -32.36
CA CYS A 108 27.58 -3.85 -30.95
C CYS A 108 26.55 -3.17 -30.02
N SER A 109 26.16 -1.93 -30.33
CA SER A 109 25.16 -1.18 -29.54
C SER A 109 23.80 -1.87 -29.53
N LEU A 110 23.33 -2.37 -30.67
CA LEU A 110 22.07 -3.12 -30.77
C LEU A 110 22.15 -4.45 -30.04
N THR A 111 23.24 -5.20 -30.20
CA THR A 111 23.47 -6.47 -29.49
C THR A 111 23.43 -6.28 -27.97
N ASN A 112 24.02 -5.19 -27.46
CA ASN A 112 24.01 -4.88 -26.03
C ASN A 112 22.61 -4.44 -25.54
N MET A 113 21.84 -3.71 -26.36
CA MET A 113 20.45 -3.37 -26.05
C MET A 113 19.55 -4.63 -25.98
N PHE A 114 19.71 -5.59 -26.90
CA PHE A 114 18.95 -6.83 -26.88
C PHE A 114 19.37 -7.73 -25.69
N LYS A 115 20.66 -7.80 -25.34
CA LYS A 115 21.14 -8.49 -24.13
C LYS A 115 20.59 -7.93 -22.83
N LEU A 116 20.32 -6.63 -22.75
CA LEU A 116 19.71 -5.99 -21.57
C LEU A 116 18.27 -6.50 -21.30
N LEU A 117 17.60 -7.03 -22.33
CA LEU A 117 16.23 -7.53 -22.28
C LEU A 117 16.17 -9.08 -22.35
N ASP A 118 17.27 -9.76 -22.01
CA ASP A 118 17.53 -11.21 -22.19
C ASP A 118 17.29 -11.75 -23.63
N ALA A 119 17.14 -10.85 -24.60
CA ALA A 119 16.91 -11.15 -26.01
C ALA A 119 18.23 -11.31 -26.80
N GLY A 120 19.33 -11.60 -26.09
CA GLY A 120 20.68 -11.70 -26.66
C GLY A 120 20.96 -12.91 -27.54
N PHE A 121 19.96 -13.79 -27.72
CA PHE A 121 20.01 -14.99 -28.56
C PHE A 121 19.64 -14.74 -30.03
N PHE A 122 18.99 -13.60 -30.35
CA PHE A 122 18.73 -13.22 -31.74
C PHE A 122 20.02 -12.86 -32.47
N ASN A 123 20.11 -13.16 -33.77
CA ASN A 123 21.17 -12.69 -34.64
C ASN A 123 20.88 -11.26 -35.18
N TYR A 124 21.90 -10.60 -35.74
CA TYR A 124 21.78 -9.20 -36.18
C TYR A 124 20.68 -8.96 -37.24
N THR A 125 20.42 -9.93 -38.12
CA THR A 125 19.34 -9.83 -39.11
C THR A 125 17.96 -9.84 -38.44
N GLU A 126 17.76 -10.77 -37.50
CA GLU A 126 16.52 -10.86 -36.70
C GLU A 126 16.29 -9.59 -35.88
N MET A 127 17.35 -9.01 -35.29
CA MET A 127 17.25 -7.71 -34.60
C MET A 127 16.75 -6.59 -35.52
N LEU A 128 17.21 -6.53 -36.77
CA LEU A 128 16.76 -5.53 -37.74
C LEU A 128 15.29 -5.73 -38.15
N GLU A 129 14.84 -6.97 -38.32
CA GLU A 129 13.44 -7.31 -38.58
C GLU A 129 12.54 -6.91 -37.40
N ILE A 130 12.96 -7.21 -36.17
CA ILE A 130 12.26 -6.81 -34.94
C ILE A 130 12.18 -5.28 -34.85
N ILE A 131 13.26 -4.55 -35.12
CA ILE A 131 13.28 -3.06 -35.11
C ILE A 131 12.29 -2.49 -36.15
N LYS A 132 12.18 -3.12 -37.33
CA LYS A 132 11.20 -2.72 -38.34
C LYS A 132 9.77 -2.95 -37.84
N GLY A 133 9.46 -4.16 -37.35
CA GLY A 133 8.14 -4.51 -36.80
C GLY A 133 7.73 -3.62 -35.62
N VAL A 134 8.66 -3.30 -34.73
CA VAL A 134 8.44 -2.38 -33.59
C VAL A 134 8.07 -0.96 -34.06
N LYS A 135 8.72 -0.44 -35.11
CA LYS A 135 8.44 0.89 -35.65
C LYS A 135 7.11 0.94 -36.43
N GLU A 136 6.84 -0.06 -37.25
CA GLU A 136 5.68 -0.09 -38.16
C GLU A 136 4.37 -0.49 -37.45
N PHE A 137 4.41 -1.40 -36.48
CA PHE A 137 3.21 -1.95 -35.83
C PHE A 137 3.11 -1.60 -34.34
N ASN A 138 4.13 -1.92 -33.55
CA ASN A 138 4.00 -1.85 -32.08
C ASN A 138 3.93 -0.41 -31.57
N GLN A 139 4.85 0.48 -32.01
CA GLN A 139 4.89 1.85 -31.51
C GLN A 139 3.61 2.67 -31.80
N PRO A 140 2.99 2.62 -33.00
CA PRO A 140 1.70 3.27 -33.24
C PRO A 140 0.60 2.78 -32.29
N ILE A 141 0.46 1.46 -32.11
CA ILE A 141 -0.58 0.86 -31.27
C ILE A 141 -0.37 1.24 -29.79
N ILE A 142 0.85 1.09 -29.27
CA ILE A 142 1.18 1.44 -27.87
C ILE A 142 0.92 2.94 -27.61
N LYS A 143 1.28 3.83 -28.55
CA LYS A 143 0.99 5.27 -28.46
C LYS A 143 -0.51 5.57 -28.55
N SER A 144 -1.28 4.78 -29.28
CA SER A 144 -2.75 4.89 -29.33
C SER A 144 -3.39 4.45 -28.02
N ASN A 145 -2.98 3.30 -27.48
CA ASN A 145 -3.54 2.76 -26.23
C ASN A 145 -3.28 3.70 -25.05
N ARG A 146 -2.07 4.28 -24.95
CA ARG A 146 -1.76 5.31 -23.93
C ARG A 146 -2.76 6.48 -23.96
N LYS A 147 -3.10 7.00 -25.15
CA LYS A 147 -4.09 8.08 -25.31
C LYS A 147 -5.53 7.70 -24.92
N LEU A 148 -5.82 6.41 -24.74
CA LEU A 148 -7.15 5.94 -24.33
C LEU A 148 -7.23 5.72 -22.82
N VAL A 149 -6.19 5.18 -22.19
CA VAL A 149 -6.25 4.71 -20.79
C VAL A 149 -5.27 5.36 -19.81
N ALA A 150 -4.12 5.86 -20.27
CA ALA A 150 -3.14 6.48 -19.38
C ALA A 150 -3.64 7.85 -18.94
N SER A 151 -3.68 8.08 -17.63
CA SER A 151 -4.20 9.32 -17.03
C SER A 151 -3.22 9.91 -16.03
N THR A 152 -3.30 11.23 -15.83
CA THR A 152 -2.49 11.92 -14.82
C THR A 152 -2.85 11.53 -13.38
N ASN A 153 -4.02 10.93 -13.17
CA ASN A 153 -4.55 10.50 -11.88
C ASN A 153 -4.45 8.98 -11.64
N GLY A 154 -3.37 8.34 -12.08
CA GLY A 154 -3.04 6.98 -11.65
C GLY A 154 -4.05 5.91 -12.09
N GLY A 155 -4.60 6.01 -13.31
CA GLY A 155 -5.47 4.99 -13.90
C GLY A 155 -6.88 4.85 -13.30
N LEU A 156 -7.27 5.67 -12.31
CA LEU A 156 -8.53 5.57 -11.51
C LEU A 156 -9.87 5.42 -12.26
N HIS A 157 -9.89 5.61 -13.59
CA HIS A 157 -11.09 5.51 -14.43
C HIS A 157 -11.12 4.29 -15.35
N ASN A 158 -9.98 3.60 -15.53
CA ASN A 158 -9.81 2.50 -16.50
C ASN A 158 -9.10 1.30 -15.82
N PRO A 159 -9.73 0.64 -14.83
CA PRO A 159 -9.14 -0.51 -14.14
C PRO A 159 -8.87 -1.68 -15.10
N SER A 160 -7.89 -2.52 -14.76
CA SER A 160 -7.52 -3.67 -15.59
C SER A 160 -8.63 -4.74 -15.62
N CYS A 161 -8.78 -5.38 -16.77
CA CYS A 161 -9.62 -6.57 -16.91
C CYS A 161 -8.95 -7.86 -16.37
N LEU A 162 -7.70 -7.79 -15.89
CA LEU A 162 -7.00 -8.91 -15.27
C LEU A 162 -7.42 -9.08 -13.80
N VAL A 163 -8.45 -9.89 -13.58
CA VAL A 163 -9.00 -10.18 -12.25
C VAL A 163 -8.16 -11.24 -11.52
N PHE A 164 -7.67 -10.91 -10.32
CA PHE A 164 -7.08 -11.89 -9.41
C PHE A 164 -8.17 -12.53 -8.52
N ASN A 165 -8.07 -13.82 -8.24
CA ASN A 165 -8.96 -14.54 -7.34
C ASN A 165 -8.16 -15.43 -6.37
N PRO A 166 -8.21 -15.19 -5.04
CA PRO A 166 -7.47 -15.96 -4.05
C PRO A 166 -8.23 -17.20 -3.55
N HIS A 167 -9.42 -17.51 -4.09
CA HIS A 167 -10.26 -18.61 -3.61
C HIS A 167 -9.54 -19.97 -3.68
N TRP A 168 -9.60 -20.75 -2.59
CA TRP A 168 -8.96 -22.07 -2.51
C TRP A 168 -9.91 -23.24 -2.75
N GLY A 169 -11.23 -23.05 -2.71
CA GLY A 169 -12.22 -24.11 -2.97
C GLY A 169 -12.52 -24.33 -4.46
N ASN A 170 -13.48 -25.22 -4.72
CA ASN A 170 -14.04 -25.47 -6.05
C ASN A 170 -15.47 -24.91 -6.21
N ASP A 171 -16.15 -24.60 -5.10
CA ASP A 171 -17.56 -24.22 -5.06
C ASP A 171 -17.74 -22.70 -5.19
N GLN A 172 -18.80 -22.26 -5.86
CA GLN A 172 -19.20 -20.85 -5.80
C GLN A 172 -19.74 -20.55 -4.39
N ALA A 173 -19.04 -19.67 -3.66
CA ALA A 173 -19.42 -19.25 -2.32
C ALA A 173 -20.88 -18.80 -2.28
N GLN A 174 -21.68 -19.39 -1.37
CA GLN A 174 -23.09 -19.07 -1.26
C GLN A 174 -23.28 -17.62 -0.79
N ASP A 175 -24.06 -16.85 -1.53
CA ASP A 175 -24.22 -15.39 -1.42
C ASP A 175 -24.92 -14.91 -0.13
N LEU A 176 -25.23 -15.84 0.78
CA LEU A 176 -25.93 -15.62 2.04
C LEU A 176 -25.01 -14.97 3.08
N ARG A 177 -25.07 -13.64 3.15
CA ARG A 177 -24.38 -12.85 4.18
C ARG A 177 -24.85 -13.24 5.59
N LYS A 178 -24.09 -14.11 6.25
CA LYS A 178 -24.25 -14.46 7.66
C LYS A 178 -24.18 -13.20 8.54
N LYS A 179 -25.01 -13.17 9.58
CA LYS A 179 -25.12 -12.09 10.55
C LYS A 179 -24.25 -12.41 11.76
N LEU A 180 -23.32 -11.51 12.09
CA LEU A 180 -22.43 -11.67 13.25
C LEU A 180 -23.19 -11.52 14.57
N ASN A 181 -22.85 -12.31 15.58
CA ASN A 181 -23.42 -12.23 16.92
C ASN A 181 -22.62 -11.27 17.81
N ILE A 182 -22.52 -10.01 17.35
CA ILE A 182 -21.76 -8.95 18.03
C ILE A 182 -22.18 -8.84 19.50
N PRO A 183 -21.24 -8.95 20.47
CA PRO A 183 -21.55 -8.90 21.90
C PRO A 183 -22.33 -7.65 22.30
N SER A 184 -23.40 -7.85 23.07
CA SER A 184 -24.17 -6.74 23.64
C SER A 184 -23.58 -6.35 24.99
N LEU A 185 -22.97 -5.17 25.05
CA LEU A 185 -22.43 -4.64 26.31
C LEU A 185 -23.54 -4.03 27.16
N PHE A 186 -23.49 -4.30 28.46
CA PHE A 186 -24.40 -3.78 29.48
C PHE A 186 -23.59 -3.09 30.59
N GLY A 187 -24.21 -2.17 31.32
CA GLY A 187 -23.57 -1.50 32.46
C GLY A 187 -22.46 -0.49 32.14
N VAL A 188 -21.98 -0.39 30.88
CA VAL A 188 -20.96 0.58 30.45
C VAL A 188 -21.34 2.01 30.89
N GLN A 189 -20.50 2.61 31.76
CA GLN A 189 -20.66 3.98 32.23
C GLN A 189 -19.67 4.90 31.51
N ARG A 190 -20.06 6.17 31.30
CA ARG A 190 -19.18 7.21 30.79
C ARG A 190 -18.04 7.50 31.79
N PRO A 191 -16.76 7.39 31.38
CA PRO A 191 -15.63 7.84 32.20
C PRO A 191 -15.69 9.33 32.53
N LYS A 192 -15.03 9.73 33.62
CA LYS A 192 -14.93 11.14 34.03
C LYS A 192 -13.99 11.98 33.14
N SER A 193 -13.06 11.34 32.43
CA SER A 193 -12.04 12.00 31.61
C SER A 193 -12.27 11.81 30.12
N GLU A 194 -12.09 12.87 29.33
CA GLU A 194 -12.03 12.77 27.86
C GLU A 194 -10.87 11.88 27.38
N GLU A 195 -9.78 11.80 28.16
CA GLU A 195 -8.65 10.89 27.91
C GLU A 195 -9.09 9.42 27.96
N ASP A 196 -9.93 9.05 28.94
CA ASP A 196 -10.39 7.66 29.07
C ASP A 196 -11.40 7.30 27.97
N ILE A 197 -12.30 8.23 27.62
CA ILE A 197 -13.24 8.08 26.50
C ILE A 197 -12.49 7.80 25.19
N ALA A 198 -11.35 8.47 24.97
CA ALA A 198 -10.56 8.32 23.76
C ALA A 198 -9.91 6.93 23.55
N PHE A 199 -9.86 6.10 24.60
CA PHE A 199 -9.29 4.75 24.57
C PHE A 199 -10.32 3.64 24.81
N MET A 200 -11.62 3.96 24.88
CA MET A 200 -12.72 2.98 24.87
C MET A 200 -12.84 2.27 23.51
N THR A 201 -13.32 1.03 23.51
CA THR A 201 -13.60 0.28 22.27
C THR A 201 -14.79 0.87 21.51
N VAL A 202 -14.92 0.52 20.22
CA VAL A 202 -16.01 0.99 19.36
C VAL A 202 -17.38 0.55 19.91
N LEU A 203 -17.46 -0.66 20.47
CA LEU A 203 -18.69 -1.16 21.11
C LEU A 203 -19.05 -0.43 22.41
N GLU A 204 -18.07 -0.05 23.21
CA GLU A 204 -18.30 0.72 24.45
C GLU A 204 -18.75 2.15 24.13
N LEU A 205 -18.10 2.82 23.16
CA LEU A 205 -18.51 4.13 22.66
C LEU A 205 -19.93 4.11 22.07
N GLY A 206 -20.24 3.10 21.24
CA GLY A 206 -21.59 2.90 20.69
C GLY A 206 -22.64 2.67 21.78
N GLN A 207 -22.28 1.98 22.87
CA GLN A 207 -23.15 1.79 24.02
C GLN A 207 -23.35 3.09 24.83
N LEU A 208 -22.36 3.99 24.94
CA LEU A 208 -22.55 5.33 25.53
C LEU A 208 -23.53 6.19 24.72
N ILE A 209 -23.37 6.23 23.39
CA ILE A 209 -24.29 6.96 22.47
C ILE A 209 -25.71 6.39 22.59
N LYS A 210 -25.85 5.07 22.47
CA LYS A 210 -27.13 4.34 22.60
C LYS A 210 -27.84 4.55 23.93
N THR A 211 -27.10 4.78 25.02
CA THR A 211 -27.64 5.09 26.35
C THR A 211 -27.74 6.59 26.63
N LYS A 212 -27.41 7.44 25.65
CA LYS A 212 -27.44 8.92 25.74
C LYS A 212 -26.57 9.49 26.86
N GLN A 213 -25.49 8.80 27.21
CA GLN A 213 -24.46 9.29 28.15
C GLN A 213 -23.48 10.27 27.48
N ILE A 214 -23.41 10.22 26.15
CA ILE A 214 -22.66 11.14 25.28
C ILE A 214 -23.45 11.27 23.97
N THR A 215 -23.36 12.41 23.29
CA THR A 215 -23.88 12.55 21.91
C THR A 215 -22.79 12.21 20.89
N SER A 216 -23.18 11.91 19.65
CA SER A 216 -22.21 11.80 18.55
C SER A 216 -21.49 13.14 18.31
N GLU A 217 -22.20 14.26 18.42
CA GLU A 217 -21.63 15.61 18.27
C GLU A 217 -20.56 15.89 19.34
N GLU A 218 -20.81 15.52 20.61
CA GLU A 218 -19.86 15.64 21.72
C GLU A 218 -18.65 14.72 21.55
N LEU A 219 -18.87 13.44 21.20
CA LEU A 219 -17.79 12.47 20.96
C LEU A 219 -16.90 12.89 19.78
N THR A 220 -17.51 13.44 18.73
CA THR A 220 -16.82 14.03 17.58
C THR A 220 -15.94 15.21 18.00
N GLY A 221 -16.46 16.08 18.87
CA GLY A 221 -15.69 17.16 19.49
C GLY A 221 -14.47 16.66 20.26
N ILE A 222 -14.59 15.61 21.08
CA ILE A 222 -13.46 15.01 21.82
C ILE A 222 -12.34 14.58 20.86
N PHE A 223 -12.66 13.78 19.84
CA PHE A 223 -11.63 13.30 18.91
C PHE A 223 -11.04 14.43 18.04
N LEU A 224 -11.83 15.44 17.65
CA LEU A 224 -11.31 16.63 16.95
C LEU A 224 -10.34 17.44 17.82
N LYS A 225 -10.59 17.61 19.14
CA LYS A 225 -9.64 18.22 20.07
C LYS A 225 -8.32 17.42 20.10
N ARG A 226 -8.40 16.08 20.23
CA ARG A 226 -7.22 15.20 20.28
C ARG A 226 -6.42 15.25 18.97
N LEU A 227 -7.10 15.13 17.83
CA LEU A 227 -6.50 15.28 16.50
C LEU A 227 -5.70 16.59 16.40
N LYS A 228 -6.26 17.71 16.88
CA LYS A 228 -5.58 19.02 16.91
C LYS A 228 -4.44 19.11 17.93
N ARG A 229 -4.55 18.44 19.09
CA ARG A 229 -3.52 18.42 20.16
C ARG A 229 -2.26 17.65 19.76
N TYR A 230 -2.39 16.45 19.20
CA TYR A 230 -1.23 15.56 18.97
C TYR A 230 -0.65 15.62 17.56
N ASN A 231 -1.41 16.06 16.54
CA ASN A 231 -0.89 16.14 15.17
C ASN A 231 0.33 17.06 14.98
N PRO A 232 0.51 18.20 15.70
CA PRO A 232 1.74 19.00 15.64
C PRO A 232 3.01 18.25 16.04
N VAL A 233 2.88 17.11 16.75
CA VAL A 233 3.99 16.22 17.11
C VAL A 233 4.04 15.04 16.15
N LEU A 234 2.90 14.38 15.90
CA LEU A 234 2.85 13.13 15.17
C LEU A 234 2.93 13.25 13.65
N GLU A 235 2.59 14.40 13.06
CA GLU A 235 2.58 14.58 11.59
C GLU A 235 1.73 13.48 10.90
N ALA A 236 0.52 13.25 11.40
CA ALA A 236 -0.34 12.09 11.10
C ALA A 236 -1.66 12.43 10.36
N VAL A 237 -2.02 13.71 10.24
CA VAL A 237 -3.26 14.19 9.60
C VAL A 237 -2.95 15.12 8.42
N VAL A 238 -3.57 14.84 7.27
CA VAL A 238 -3.48 15.65 6.04
C VAL A 238 -4.56 16.72 5.97
N THR A 239 -5.78 16.40 6.41
CA THR A 239 -6.93 17.32 6.37
C THR A 239 -7.95 16.93 7.44
N TYR A 240 -8.34 17.87 8.31
CA TYR A 240 -9.48 17.69 9.20
C TYR A 240 -10.78 17.89 8.42
N THR A 241 -11.77 17.04 8.64
CA THR A 241 -13.07 17.09 7.93
C THR A 241 -14.16 17.68 8.82
N GLU A 242 -13.81 18.69 9.63
CA GLU A 242 -14.57 19.17 10.79
C GLU A 242 -16.03 19.56 10.49
N GLU A 243 -16.29 20.30 9.40
CA GLU A 243 -17.65 20.67 8.99
C GLU A 243 -18.51 19.45 8.60
N LEU A 244 -17.90 18.49 7.88
CA LEU A 244 -18.56 17.22 7.54
C LEU A 244 -18.76 16.35 8.79
N ALA A 245 -17.81 16.37 9.72
CA ALA A 245 -17.84 15.60 10.94
C ALA A 245 -19.03 16.01 11.82
N TYR A 246 -19.14 17.30 12.16
CA TYR A 246 -20.27 17.80 12.95
C TYR A 246 -21.61 17.62 12.21
N LYS A 247 -21.65 17.77 10.89
CA LYS A 247 -22.84 17.47 10.08
C LYS A 247 -23.27 16.00 10.17
N GLN A 248 -22.34 15.05 10.04
CA GLN A 248 -22.62 13.62 10.13
C GLN A 248 -22.99 13.20 11.56
N ALA A 249 -22.32 13.76 12.56
CA ALA A 249 -22.60 13.51 13.97
C ALA A 249 -24.01 13.96 14.35
N LYS A 250 -24.39 15.19 13.95
CA LYS A 250 -25.74 15.71 14.15
C LYS A 250 -26.80 14.90 13.40
N GLU A 251 -26.54 14.44 12.18
CA GLU A 251 -27.45 13.52 11.47
C GLU A 251 -27.64 12.20 12.26
N ALA A 252 -26.56 11.64 12.83
CA ALA A 252 -26.63 10.44 13.66
C ALA A 252 -27.42 10.65 14.96
N ASP A 253 -27.20 11.76 15.68
CA ASP A 253 -27.95 12.11 16.89
C ASP A 253 -29.44 12.40 16.59
N GLU A 254 -29.74 13.07 15.47
CA GLU A 254 -31.10 13.30 15.01
C GLU A 254 -31.83 12.01 14.64
N LEU A 255 -31.15 11.06 13.98
CA LEU A 255 -31.72 9.75 13.66
C LEU A 255 -31.98 8.94 14.94
N LEU A 256 -31.03 8.94 15.88
CA LEU A 256 -31.19 8.33 17.20
C LEU A 256 -32.36 8.92 18.00
N ALA A 257 -32.54 10.24 17.97
CA ALA A 257 -33.69 10.92 18.59
C ALA A 257 -35.03 10.49 17.97
N LYS A 258 -35.04 10.21 16.66
CA LYS A 258 -36.20 9.70 15.90
C LYS A 258 -36.39 8.16 16.04
N GLY A 259 -35.54 7.47 16.81
CA GLY A 259 -35.56 6.01 16.95
C GLY A 259 -35.13 5.26 15.69
N VAL A 260 -34.48 5.95 14.74
CA VAL A 260 -33.98 5.39 13.48
C VAL A 260 -32.51 5.04 13.64
N TYR A 261 -32.17 3.80 13.33
CA TYR A 261 -30.85 3.23 13.55
C TYR A 261 -30.19 2.85 12.22
N LEU A 262 -29.03 3.46 11.92
CA LEU A 262 -28.19 3.00 10.81
C LEU A 262 -27.41 1.77 11.24
N GLY A 263 -27.10 0.89 10.28
CA GLY A 263 -26.43 -0.39 10.55
C GLY A 263 -26.27 -1.24 9.29
N THR A 264 -25.59 -2.38 9.42
CA THR A 264 -25.04 -3.13 8.26
C THR A 264 -26.05 -3.97 7.46
N SER A 265 -27.36 -3.84 7.73
CA SER A 265 -28.43 -4.68 7.16
C SER A 265 -28.84 -4.31 5.73
N LEU A 266 -29.74 -5.11 5.14
CA LEU A 266 -30.27 -4.97 3.77
C LEU A 266 -30.85 -3.57 3.46
N PHE A 267 -31.34 -2.83 4.45
CA PHE A 267 -31.78 -1.43 4.28
C PHE A 267 -30.66 -0.48 3.84
N CYS A 268 -29.42 -0.75 4.24
CA CYS A 268 -28.24 -0.01 3.81
C CYS A 268 -28.00 -0.19 2.31
N LEU A 269 -28.12 -1.44 1.82
CA LEU A 269 -28.05 -1.77 0.39
C LEU A 269 -29.20 -1.14 -0.40
N LEU A 270 -30.42 -1.11 0.13
CA LEU A 270 -31.56 -0.43 -0.51
C LEU A 270 -31.31 1.08 -0.72
N ARG A 271 -30.74 1.80 0.25
CA ARG A 271 -30.33 3.21 0.07
C ARG A 271 -29.20 3.37 -0.96
N ILE A 272 -28.21 2.47 -0.93
CA ILE A 272 -27.09 2.46 -1.89
C ILE A 272 -27.60 2.21 -3.32
N TRP A 273 -28.60 1.34 -3.49
CA TRP A 273 -29.22 1.06 -4.79
C TRP A 273 -30.11 2.22 -5.26
N GLN A 274 -30.99 2.75 -4.40
CA GLN A 274 -31.85 3.90 -4.72
C GLN A 274 -31.06 5.15 -5.12
N SER A 275 -29.92 5.42 -4.48
CA SER A 275 -29.04 6.54 -4.89
C SER A 275 -28.35 6.34 -6.23
N SER A 276 -28.28 5.10 -6.74
CA SER A 276 -27.59 4.73 -7.98
C SER A 276 -28.54 4.53 -9.17
N SER A 277 -29.85 4.33 -8.92
CA SER A 277 -30.84 4.00 -9.97
C SER A 277 -31.86 5.10 -10.26
N GLY A 278 -31.88 6.21 -9.52
CA GLY A 278 -32.73 7.39 -9.77
C GLY A 278 -34.25 7.18 -9.65
N GLY A 279 -34.70 5.99 -9.28
CA GLY A 279 -36.12 5.62 -9.24
C GLY A 279 -36.85 6.12 -7.98
N VAL A 280 -37.93 6.89 -8.18
CA VAL A 280 -38.83 7.31 -7.09
C VAL A 280 -39.86 6.20 -6.81
N CYS A 281 -39.78 5.56 -5.66
CA CYS A 281 -40.83 4.65 -5.17
C CYS A 281 -41.87 5.42 -4.35
N SER A 282 -43.06 5.61 -4.90
CA SER A 282 -44.20 6.22 -4.18
C SER A 282 -44.98 5.18 -3.35
N GLY A 283 -45.22 5.50 -2.08
CA GLY A 283 -46.10 4.72 -1.19
C GLY A 283 -45.43 3.61 -0.36
N HIS A 284 -46.13 3.15 0.69
CA HIS A 284 -45.76 2.08 1.63
C HIS A 284 -44.67 2.37 2.70
N GLY A 285 -44.36 3.64 2.99
CA GLY A 285 -43.32 4.01 3.97
C GLY A 285 -43.59 3.68 5.46
N ASN A 286 -44.85 3.54 5.89
CA ASN A 286 -45.18 3.77 7.32
C ASN A 286 -45.24 2.53 8.24
N ASN A 287 -45.16 1.29 7.72
CA ASN A 287 -45.38 0.08 8.54
C ASN A 287 -44.14 -0.79 8.84
N LEU A 288 -42.98 -0.54 8.22
CA LEU A 288 -41.78 -1.38 8.46
C LEU A 288 -40.99 -1.01 9.73
N PHE A 289 -41.29 0.11 10.40
CA PHE A 289 -40.57 0.56 11.61
C PHE A 289 -40.93 -0.21 12.90
N ARG A 290 -41.85 -1.19 12.84
CA ARG A 290 -42.42 -1.84 14.04
C ARG A 290 -41.63 -3.03 14.60
N ASN A 291 -40.66 -3.59 13.86
CA ASN A 291 -39.75 -4.60 14.39
C ASN A 291 -38.44 -3.93 14.81
N GLY A 292 -38.07 -4.05 16.09
CA GLY A 292 -37.01 -3.26 16.73
C GLY A 292 -35.66 -3.29 16.03
N LEU A 293 -35.41 -2.26 15.21
CA LEU A 293 -34.12 -1.97 14.60
C LEU A 293 -33.07 -1.77 15.71
N ARG A 294 -31.99 -2.56 15.69
CA ARG A 294 -30.86 -2.38 16.61
C ARG A 294 -29.90 -1.36 16.02
N MET A 295 -29.37 -0.47 16.86
CA MET A 295 -28.24 0.41 16.52
C MET A 295 -27.10 -0.41 15.91
N GLY A 296 -26.63 -0.01 14.73
CA GLY A 296 -25.40 -0.53 14.15
C GLY A 296 -24.19 -0.05 14.96
N PRO A 297 -23.16 -0.89 15.15
CA PRO A 297 -22.06 -0.61 16.09
C PRO A 297 -21.16 0.59 15.71
N LEU A 298 -21.33 1.17 14.51
CA LEU A 298 -20.61 2.36 14.06
C LEU A 298 -21.45 3.65 14.06
N HIS A 299 -22.74 3.59 14.45
CA HIS A 299 -23.64 4.73 14.40
C HIS A 299 -23.18 5.85 15.35
N GLY A 300 -22.80 6.99 14.78
CA GLY A 300 -22.27 8.14 15.50
C GLY A 300 -20.80 8.05 15.93
N ILE A 301 -20.06 7.03 15.47
CA ILE A 301 -18.65 6.80 15.89
C ILE A 301 -17.67 7.54 14.96
N PRO A 302 -16.77 8.39 15.49
CA PRO A 302 -15.70 9.02 14.73
C PRO A 302 -14.69 8.04 14.12
N TYR A 303 -14.15 8.35 12.95
CA TYR A 303 -13.09 7.58 12.30
C TYR A 303 -12.21 8.40 11.34
N GLY A 304 -11.05 7.84 10.99
CA GLY A 304 -10.12 8.40 10.00
C GLY A 304 -9.98 7.56 8.72
N LEU A 305 -9.66 8.20 7.59
CA LEU A 305 -9.38 7.53 6.32
C LEU A 305 -7.99 7.89 5.79
N LYS A 306 -7.16 6.90 5.46
CA LYS A 306 -5.90 7.09 4.72
C LYS A 306 -6.12 7.96 3.48
N ASP A 307 -5.18 8.85 3.19
CA ASP A 307 -5.34 9.90 2.16
C ASP A 307 -5.25 9.41 0.69
N ILE A 308 -5.29 8.10 0.45
CA ILE A 308 -5.55 7.52 -0.88
C ILE A 308 -7.03 7.27 -1.21
N ILE A 309 -7.90 7.33 -0.19
CA ILE A 309 -9.34 7.01 -0.31
C ILE A 309 -10.11 8.29 -0.66
N ALA A 310 -10.77 8.37 -1.82
CA ALA A 310 -11.47 9.58 -2.24
C ALA A 310 -12.69 9.92 -1.36
N VAL A 311 -12.86 11.22 -1.08
CA VAL A 311 -14.01 11.78 -0.37
C VAL A 311 -14.43 13.07 -1.12
N PRO A 312 -15.68 13.19 -1.60
CA PRO A 312 -16.12 14.35 -2.38
C PRO A 312 -15.90 15.68 -1.65
N HIS A 313 -15.48 16.69 -2.41
CA HIS A 313 -15.13 18.05 -1.95
C HIS A 313 -13.92 18.16 -1.01
N TYR A 314 -13.40 17.06 -0.47
CA TYR A 314 -12.20 17.06 0.36
C TYR A 314 -10.95 16.69 -0.43
N LYS A 315 -9.80 17.19 0.04
CA LYS A 315 -8.51 16.81 -0.53
C LYS A 315 -8.29 15.30 -0.43
N THR A 316 -7.72 14.73 -1.49
CA THR A 316 -7.26 13.34 -1.56
C THR A 316 -5.92 13.39 -2.30
N THR A 317 -4.87 13.67 -1.55
CA THR A 317 -3.55 14.10 -2.06
C THR A 317 -2.56 12.95 -2.21
N TRP A 318 -2.92 11.76 -1.75
CA TRP A 318 -2.09 10.56 -1.81
C TRP A 318 -0.75 10.72 -1.08
N GLY A 319 -0.66 11.68 -0.14
CA GLY A 319 0.59 12.03 0.55
C GLY A 319 1.66 12.67 -0.34
N SER A 320 1.38 12.90 -1.62
CA SER A 320 2.37 13.21 -2.64
C SER A 320 2.34 14.67 -3.08
N ARG A 321 3.52 15.30 -3.20
CA ARG A 321 3.69 16.71 -3.58
C ARG A 321 3.03 17.06 -4.91
N SER A 322 3.18 16.19 -5.92
CA SER A 322 2.55 16.35 -7.24
C SER A 322 1.01 16.39 -7.18
N PHE A 323 0.41 15.84 -6.11
CA PHE A 323 -1.04 15.76 -5.90
C PHE A 323 -1.53 16.53 -4.66
N LYS A 324 -0.70 17.39 -4.04
CA LYS A 324 -0.95 18.12 -2.78
C LYS A 324 -2.22 19.00 -2.76
N ASN A 325 -2.76 19.34 -3.92
CA ASN A 325 -3.99 20.13 -4.08
C ASN A 325 -5.14 19.35 -4.76
N GLN A 326 -4.98 18.05 -5.01
CA GLN A 326 -5.98 17.22 -5.65
C GLN A 326 -7.24 17.06 -4.77
N VAL A 327 -8.40 17.30 -5.39
CA VAL A 327 -9.73 17.00 -4.86
C VAL A 327 -10.40 16.07 -5.87
N LEU A 328 -10.80 14.87 -5.42
CA LEU A 328 -11.48 13.89 -6.26
C LEU A 328 -12.96 13.91 -5.93
N ASN A 329 -13.81 14.26 -6.90
CA ASN A 329 -15.27 14.25 -6.72
C ASN A 329 -15.86 12.84 -6.86
N ILE A 330 -15.30 11.89 -6.11
CA ILE A 330 -15.60 10.46 -6.15
C ILE A 330 -15.96 10.00 -4.74
N GLU A 331 -17.12 9.37 -4.57
CA GLU A 331 -17.52 8.78 -3.29
C GLU A 331 -16.98 7.34 -3.19
N ALA A 332 -15.78 7.16 -2.65
CA ALA A 332 -15.13 5.85 -2.59
C ALA A 332 -15.97 4.81 -1.84
N TRP A 333 -15.96 3.55 -2.30
CA TRP A 333 -16.84 2.48 -1.81
C TRP A 333 -16.80 2.33 -0.28
N VAL A 334 -15.59 2.27 0.30
CA VAL A 334 -15.40 2.16 1.75
C VAL A 334 -15.95 3.36 2.53
N TYR A 335 -15.83 4.58 2.00
CA TYR A 335 -16.42 5.79 2.59
C TYR A 335 -17.95 5.78 2.48
N LYS A 336 -18.50 5.45 1.30
CA LYS A 336 -19.94 5.29 1.06
C LYS A 336 -20.57 4.33 2.07
N ARG A 337 -19.89 3.23 2.36
CA ARG A 337 -20.34 2.21 3.34
C ARG A 337 -20.25 2.67 4.79
N LEU A 338 -19.14 3.29 5.22
CA LEU A 338 -18.99 3.79 6.59
C LEU A 338 -19.99 4.92 6.89
N LYS A 339 -20.15 5.86 5.96
CA LYS A 339 -21.20 6.90 5.97
C LYS A 339 -22.60 6.28 6.08
N SER A 340 -22.90 5.22 5.32
CA SER A 340 -24.20 4.54 5.36
C SER A 340 -24.43 3.69 6.62
N ALA A 341 -23.36 3.32 7.34
CA ALA A 341 -23.41 2.73 8.67
C ALA A 341 -23.55 3.78 9.80
N GLY A 342 -23.54 5.08 9.47
CA GLY A 342 -23.64 6.18 10.42
C GLY A 342 -22.32 6.63 11.06
N ALA A 343 -21.17 6.17 10.56
CA ALA A 343 -19.86 6.57 11.09
C ALA A 343 -19.51 8.01 10.67
N VAL A 344 -18.79 8.73 11.53
CA VAL A 344 -18.46 10.15 11.38
C VAL A 344 -17.01 10.35 10.93
N LEU A 345 -16.77 10.87 9.74
CA LEU A 345 -15.42 11.11 9.25
C LEU A 345 -14.86 12.39 9.90
N VAL A 346 -13.80 12.26 10.72
CA VAL A 346 -13.11 13.40 11.38
C VAL A 346 -11.81 13.82 10.71
N ALA A 347 -11.12 12.92 9.99
CA ALA A 347 -9.84 13.24 9.36
C ALA A 347 -9.47 12.38 8.14
N LYS A 348 -8.78 13.02 7.19
CA LYS A 348 -7.90 12.40 6.20
C LYS A 348 -6.52 12.19 6.82
N LEU A 349 -6.10 10.94 6.96
CA LEU A 349 -4.89 10.54 7.68
C LEU A 349 -3.72 10.28 6.73
N VAL A 350 -2.52 10.60 7.18
CA VAL A 350 -1.28 10.55 6.40
C VAL A 350 -1.04 9.17 5.80
N THR A 351 -0.61 9.20 4.55
CA THR A 351 -0.04 8.08 3.82
C THR A 351 1.37 8.44 3.40
N GLY A 352 2.26 7.45 3.30
CA GLY A 352 3.45 7.60 2.45
C GLY A 352 3.02 7.97 1.02
N SER A 353 3.85 8.75 0.34
CA SER A 353 3.61 9.32 -0.98
C SER A 353 3.26 8.21 -1.98
N LEU A 354 2.12 8.38 -2.65
CA LEU A 354 1.53 7.39 -3.56
C LEU A 354 1.43 5.98 -2.92
N ALA A 355 1.17 5.95 -1.61
CA ALA A 355 1.10 4.76 -0.75
C ALA A 355 2.37 3.89 -0.70
N PHE A 356 3.56 4.49 -0.88
CA PHE A 356 4.86 3.84 -0.71
C PHE A 356 5.67 4.43 0.46
N ASP A 357 6.33 3.55 1.22
CA ASP A 357 7.07 3.82 2.46
C ASP A 357 6.36 4.80 3.44
N ASP A 358 7.06 5.59 4.25
CA ASP A 358 6.47 6.57 5.21
C ASP A 358 6.71 8.06 4.88
N ILE A 359 7.37 8.37 3.76
CA ILE A 359 7.71 9.73 3.32
C ILE A 359 6.50 10.40 2.67
N TRP A 360 6.13 11.61 3.08
CA TRP A 360 5.06 12.40 2.46
C TRP A 360 5.44 13.88 2.37
N PHE A 361 4.73 14.69 1.58
CA PHE A 361 5.07 16.11 1.37
C PHE A 361 5.06 16.97 2.64
N GLY A 362 4.51 16.46 3.75
CA GLY A 362 4.47 17.12 5.05
C GLY A 362 5.59 16.71 6.00
N GLY A 363 6.38 15.68 5.69
CA GLY A 363 7.41 15.13 6.57
C GLY A 363 7.38 13.59 6.61
N ARG A 364 7.35 13.04 7.83
CA ARG A 364 7.19 11.60 8.11
C ARG A 364 6.52 11.44 9.47
N THR A 365 5.48 10.63 9.55
CA THR A 365 4.70 10.46 10.78
C THR A 365 5.55 9.83 11.89
N ARG A 366 5.54 10.41 13.10
CA ARG A 366 6.26 9.88 14.28
C ARG A 366 5.51 8.71 14.93
N ASN A 367 6.23 7.85 15.63
CA ASN A 367 5.64 6.76 16.42
C ASN A 367 5.13 7.27 17.78
N PRO A 368 3.85 7.10 18.15
CA PRO A 368 3.34 7.50 19.47
C PRO A 368 4.06 6.84 20.65
N TRP A 369 4.58 5.62 20.48
CA TRP A 369 5.33 4.92 21.54
C TRP A 369 6.75 5.46 21.76
N ASN A 370 7.30 6.16 20.77
CA ASN A 370 8.61 6.77 20.82
C ASN A 370 8.74 7.85 19.73
N ILE A 371 8.54 9.11 20.11
CA ILE A 371 8.61 10.26 19.19
C ILE A 371 10.02 10.54 18.62
N GLU A 372 11.05 9.77 19.02
CA GLU A 372 12.37 9.80 18.38
C GLU A 372 12.50 8.77 17.22
N GLU A 373 11.39 8.13 16.84
CA GLU A 373 11.25 7.17 15.75
C GLU A 373 10.05 7.52 14.85
N TYR A 374 10.07 7.05 13.60
CA TYR A 374 8.93 7.12 12.68
C TYR A 374 7.99 5.92 12.81
N SER A 375 6.75 6.08 12.34
CA SER A 375 5.69 5.05 12.40
C SER A 375 5.89 3.89 11.43
N THR A 376 6.79 4.00 10.44
CA THR A 376 6.74 3.26 9.16
C THR A 376 5.42 3.48 8.41
N GLY A 377 5.25 2.84 7.26
CA GLY A 377 4.16 3.12 6.34
C GLY A 377 3.82 1.97 5.37
N SER A 378 2.92 2.19 4.40
CA SER A 378 2.35 3.51 4.05
C SER A 378 1.08 3.92 4.77
N SER A 379 0.44 3.07 5.58
CA SER A 379 -0.69 3.51 6.43
C SER A 379 -0.23 4.15 7.74
N ALA A 380 0.72 5.09 7.63
CA ALA A 380 1.41 5.76 8.73
C ALA A 380 0.45 6.49 9.68
N GLY A 381 -0.33 7.44 9.15
CA GLY A 381 -1.35 8.20 9.90
C GLY A 381 -2.43 7.32 10.53
N PRO A 382 -3.06 6.36 9.81
CA PRO A 382 -3.99 5.40 10.38
C PRO A 382 -3.46 4.66 11.62
N ALA A 383 -2.21 4.20 11.60
CA ALA A 383 -1.64 3.48 12.74
C ALA A 383 -1.33 4.40 13.92
N ALA A 384 -0.69 5.55 13.67
CA ALA A 384 -0.34 6.51 14.71
C ALA A 384 -1.58 7.11 15.39
N CYS A 385 -2.60 7.50 14.63
CA CYS A 385 -3.81 8.09 15.17
C CYS A 385 -4.64 7.10 16.00
N THR A 386 -4.80 5.84 15.56
CA THR A 386 -5.48 4.81 16.37
C THR A 386 -4.68 4.48 17.64
N SER A 387 -3.34 4.44 17.56
CA SER A 387 -2.48 4.16 18.71
C SER A 387 -2.60 5.23 19.80
N ALA A 388 -2.52 6.51 19.43
CA ALA A 388 -2.64 7.66 20.31
C ALA A 388 -4.09 7.99 20.76
N GLY A 389 -5.08 7.21 20.33
CA GLY A 389 -6.49 7.50 20.63
C GLY A 389 -6.96 8.83 20.00
N MET A 390 -6.41 9.23 18.87
CA MET A 390 -6.88 10.37 18.08
C MET A 390 -8.11 10.00 17.25
N VAL A 391 -8.31 8.70 16.99
CA VAL A 391 -9.56 8.11 16.47
C VAL A 391 -9.80 6.74 17.13
N PRO A 392 -11.06 6.29 17.31
CA PRO A 392 -11.38 4.91 17.73
C PRO A 392 -10.89 3.86 16.74
N PHE A 393 -11.03 4.15 15.44
CA PHE A 393 -10.53 3.33 14.34
C PHE A 393 -10.18 4.18 13.12
N ALA A 394 -9.36 3.60 12.23
CA ALA A 394 -9.04 4.15 10.92
C ALA A 394 -9.08 3.06 9.84
N ILE A 395 -9.26 3.47 8.58
CA ILE A 395 -9.04 2.59 7.42
C ILE A 395 -7.70 2.92 6.77
N GLY A 396 -6.88 1.89 6.56
CA GLY A 396 -5.66 1.94 5.75
C GLY A 396 -5.69 0.97 4.57
N SER A 397 -4.54 0.80 3.91
CA SER A 397 -4.40 -0.08 2.75
C SER A 397 -3.06 -0.82 2.73
N GLU A 398 -3.06 -2.01 2.12
CA GLU A 398 -1.85 -2.80 1.87
C GLU A 398 -1.82 -3.43 0.47
N THR A 399 -0.79 -3.03 -0.30
CA THR A 399 -0.22 -3.74 -1.44
C THR A 399 0.81 -4.77 -0.94
N ALA A 400 1.81 -4.29 -0.18
CA ALA A 400 2.81 -5.09 0.52
C ALA A 400 3.26 -4.39 1.82
N GLY A 401 2.94 -4.97 2.99
CA GLY A 401 3.32 -4.51 4.33
C GLY A 401 2.69 -3.21 4.85
N SER A 402 1.98 -2.45 4.01
CA SER A 402 1.48 -1.11 4.36
C SER A 402 0.32 -1.07 5.36
N ILE A 403 -0.22 -2.21 5.81
CA ILE A 403 -0.98 -2.37 7.05
C ILE A 403 -0.08 -2.97 8.14
N THR A 404 0.63 -4.07 7.87
CA THR A 404 1.30 -4.84 8.93
C THR A 404 2.47 -4.12 9.60
N TYR A 405 3.36 -3.44 8.84
CA TYR A 405 4.50 -2.71 9.39
C TYR A 405 4.08 -1.54 10.30
N PRO A 406 3.22 -0.60 9.86
CA PRO A 406 2.82 0.50 10.74
C PRO A 406 1.93 0.01 11.90
N ALA A 407 1.16 -1.06 11.75
CA ALA A 407 0.45 -1.69 12.87
C ALA A 407 1.40 -2.26 13.93
N ALA A 408 2.43 -2.98 13.49
CA ALA A 408 3.48 -3.52 14.34
C ALA A 408 4.23 -2.39 15.07
N ARG A 409 4.67 -1.37 14.34
CA ARG A 409 5.48 -0.27 14.86
C ARG A 409 4.73 0.65 15.82
N CYS A 410 3.45 0.93 15.56
CA CYS A 410 2.61 1.73 16.45
C CYS A 410 1.85 0.91 17.50
N GLY A 411 2.02 -0.41 17.55
CA GLY A 411 1.47 -1.27 18.61
C GLY A 411 -0.06 -1.30 18.63
N VAL A 412 -0.70 -1.41 17.47
CA VAL A 412 -2.17 -1.43 17.30
C VAL A 412 -2.65 -2.75 16.72
N THR A 413 -3.94 -3.06 16.92
CA THR A 413 -4.55 -4.25 16.32
C THR A 413 -5.04 -3.89 14.92
N ALA A 414 -4.54 -4.54 13.88
CA ALA A 414 -4.93 -4.23 12.51
C ALA A 414 -5.14 -5.50 11.70
N LEU A 415 -6.16 -5.50 10.83
CA LEU A 415 -6.45 -6.61 9.94
C LEU A 415 -6.14 -6.20 8.50
N ARG A 416 -5.31 -6.99 7.83
CA ARG A 416 -5.28 -7.08 6.38
C ARG A 416 -6.20 -8.25 5.99
N PRO A 417 -7.41 -8.01 5.44
CA PRO A 417 -8.36 -9.07 5.17
C PRO A 417 -7.97 -9.88 3.93
N THR A 418 -8.75 -10.92 3.64
CA THR A 418 -8.70 -11.64 2.35
C THR A 418 -8.81 -10.68 1.18
N PHE A 419 -8.02 -10.91 0.12
CA PHE A 419 -8.10 -10.11 -1.10
C PHE A 419 -9.50 -10.17 -1.73
N GLY A 420 -10.03 -9.02 -2.13
CA GLY A 420 -11.39 -8.89 -2.69
C GLY A 420 -12.52 -8.80 -1.65
N SER A 421 -12.26 -8.99 -0.35
CA SER A 421 -13.29 -8.86 0.70
C SER A 421 -13.83 -7.44 0.85
N VAL A 422 -13.05 -6.41 0.50
CA VAL A 422 -13.41 -5.00 0.57
C VAL A 422 -13.12 -4.36 -0.78
N GLY A 423 -14.15 -3.84 -1.44
CA GLY A 423 -14.01 -3.17 -2.74
C GLY A 423 -13.31 -1.82 -2.66
N ARG A 424 -12.64 -1.46 -3.76
CA ARG A 424 -11.62 -0.40 -3.80
C ARG A 424 -11.96 0.75 -4.74
N THR A 425 -13.19 0.80 -5.27
CA THR A 425 -13.63 1.91 -6.14
C THR A 425 -13.43 3.25 -5.46
N GLY A 426 -12.76 4.18 -6.15
CA GLY A 426 -12.39 5.50 -5.62
C GLY A 426 -11.18 5.50 -4.67
N VAL A 427 -10.36 4.44 -4.66
CA VAL A 427 -9.07 4.42 -3.95
C VAL A 427 -7.94 4.31 -4.97
N MET A 428 -6.90 5.13 -4.81
CA MET A 428 -5.70 5.04 -5.66
C MET A 428 -5.04 3.66 -5.51
N SER A 429 -4.81 2.99 -6.65
CA SER A 429 -4.14 1.69 -6.70
C SER A 429 -2.62 1.85 -6.90
N ILE A 430 -1.87 0.90 -6.35
CA ILE A 430 -0.50 0.58 -6.78
C ILE A 430 -0.55 -0.67 -7.67
N SER A 431 -1.31 -1.70 -7.25
CA SER A 431 -1.50 -2.94 -7.99
C SER A 431 -2.87 -3.52 -7.71
N GLU A 432 -3.72 -3.58 -8.73
CA GLU A 432 -5.11 -4.04 -8.61
C GLU A 432 -5.21 -5.52 -8.22
N SER A 433 -4.17 -6.30 -8.52
CA SER A 433 -4.05 -7.71 -8.15
C SER A 433 -3.52 -7.93 -6.72
N LEU A 434 -3.10 -6.86 -6.03
CA LEU A 434 -2.52 -6.91 -4.68
C LEU A 434 -3.25 -6.03 -3.67
N ASP A 435 -3.78 -4.86 -4.04
CA ASP A 435 -4.28 -3.87 -3.09
C ASP A 435 -5.45 -4.38 -2.24
N LYS A 436 -5.37 -4.16 -0.93
CA LYS A 436 -6.40 -4.50 0.07
C LYS A 436 -6.66 -3.30 0.97
N LEU A 437 -7.91 -3.13 1.42
CA LEU A 437 -8.32 -2.16 2.44
C LEU A 437 -8.57 -2.87 3.77
N GLY A 438 -8.18 -2.27 4.89
CA GLY A 438 -8.29 -2.93 6.19
C GLY A 438 -8.36 -1.96 7.39
N PRO A 439 -8.98 -2.39 8.51
CA PRO A 439 -9.12 -1.59 9.71
C PRO A 439 -7.85 -1.57 10.58
N PHE A 440 -7.60 -0.40 11.17
CA PHE A 440 -6.69 -0.17 12.28
C PHE A 440 -7.51 0.18 13.53
N CYS A 441 -7.50 -0.68 14.53
CA CYS A 441 -8.28 -0.54 15.76
C CYS A 441 -7.44 -0.80 17.02
N ARG A 442 -8.05 -0.64 18.21
CA ARG A 442 -7.43 -1.02 19.48
C ARG A 442 -7.70 -2.47 19.90
N SER A 443 -8.68 -3.16 19.31
CA SER A 443 -8.93 -4.59 19.56
C SER A 443 -9.33 -5.37 18.31
N ALA A 444 -9.25 -6.71 18.39
CA ALA A 444 -9.72 -7.62 17.34
C ALA A 444 -11.25 -7.59 17.19
N VAL A 445 -11.97 -7.31 18.28
CA VAL A 445 -13.44 -7.12 18.28
C VAL A 445 -13.81 -5.92 17.41
N ASP A 446 -13.11 -4.81 17.57
CA ASP A 446 -13.30 -3.60 16.76
C ASP A 446 -12.93 -3.86 15.28
N CYS A 447 -11.87 -4.62 15.00
CA CYS A 447 -11.52 -5.04 13.63
C CYS A 447 -12.65 -5.84 12.96
N THR A 448 -13.27 -6.80 13.67
CA THR A 448 -14.46 -7.53 13.16
C THR A 448 -15.63 -6.59 12.87
N VAL A 449 -15.91 -5.68 13.79
CA VAL A 449 -17.02 -4.70 13.68
C VAL A 449 -16.85 -3.80 12.46
N VAL A 450 -15.65 -3.27 12.25
CA VAL A 450 -15.35 -2.40 11.10
C VAL A 450 -15.31 -3.21 9.80
N LEU A 451 -14.77 -4.45 9.81
CA LEU A 451 -14.76 -5.33 8.64
C LEU A 451 -16.17 -5.62 8.14
N ASP A 452 -17.13 -5.95 9.01
CA ASP A 452 -18.52 -6.21 8.56
C ASP A 452 -19.19 -4.97 7.96
N ALA A 453 -18.85 -3.77 8.45
CA ALA A 453 -19.34 -2.54 7.84
C ALA A 453 -18.80 -2.36 6.41
N ILE A 454 -17.51 -2.60 6.17
CA ILE A 454 -16.85 -2.28 4.89
C ILE A 454 -16.87 -3.41 3.84
N ARG A 455 -17.01 -4.68 4.24
CA ARG A 455 -16.89 -5.84 3.35
C ARG A 455 -18.05 -6.04 2.35
N GLY A 456 -17.76 -6.72 1.25
CA GLY A 456 -18.74 -7.22 0.28
C GLY A 456 -18.56 -6.62 -1.12
N LYS A 457 -19.23 -7.24 -2.11
CA LYS A 457 -19.08 -6.92 -3.54
C LYS A 457 -19.34 -5.44 -3.82
N ASP A 458 -18.35 -4.81 -4.44
CA ASP A 458 -18.39 -3.49 -5.05
C ASP A 458 -18.68 -3.68 -6.55
N PRO A 459 -19.72 -3.02 -7.11
CA PRO A 459 -20.08 -3.19 -8.52
C PRO A 459 -18.96 -2.84 -9.49
N ASP A 460 -18.15 -1.83 -9.16
CA ASP A 460 -17.21 -1.20 -10.08
C ASP A 460 -15.76 -1.73 -9.89
N ASP A 461 -15.48 -2.44 -8.79
CA ASP A 461 -14.24 -3.21 -8.58
C ASP A 461 -14.46 -4.67 -8.99
N LEU A 462 -13.98 -5.06 -10.17
CA LEU A 462 -14.12 -6.41 -10.74
C LEU A 462 -13.58 -7.52 -9.82
N SER A 463 -12.48 -7.26 -9.11
CA SER A 463 -11.83 -8.25 -8.24
C SER A 463 -12.43 -8.33 -6.83
N SER A 464 -13.28 -7.38 -6.45
CA SER A 464 -14.07 -7.48 -5.22
C SER A 464 -15.12 -8.60 -5.31
N ARG A 465 -15.41 -9.27 -4.19
CA ARG A 465 -16.28 -10.45 -4.10
C ARG A 465 -17.18 -10.37 -2.86
N ASN A 466 -18.36 -11.00 -2.90
CA ASN A 466 -19.23 -11.09 -1.71
C ASN A 466 -18.77 -12.23 -0.78
N ILE A 467 -17.60 -12.06 -0.17
CA ILE A 467 -17.01 -13.07 0.71
C ILE A 467 -17.80 -13.16 2.02
N SER A 468 -18.24 -14.38 2.37
CA SER A 468 -18.84 -14.66 3.68
C SER A 468 -17.82 -14.40 4.77
N LEU A 469 -18.23 -13.65 5.80
CA LEU A 469 -17.53 -13.61 7.07
C LEU A 469 -18.38 -14.43 8.03
N ASP A 470 -17.92 -15.64 8.30
CA ASP A 470 -18.46 -16.49 9.35
C ASP A 470 -18.18 -15.85 10.72
N ASP A 471 -18.98 -16.22 11.73
CA ASP A 471 -19.08 -15.44 12.97
C ASP A 471 -17.91 -15.71 13.93
N PRO A 472 -16.92 -14.80 14.08
CA PRO A 472 -15.73 -15.07 14.90
C PRO A 472 -16.05 -15.17 16.39
N PHE A 473 -17.19 -14.61 16.82
CA PHE A 473 -17.71 -14.72 18.19
C PHE A 473 -18.27 -16.12 18.51
N SER A 474 -18.53 -16.95 17.49
CA SER A 474 -19.08 -18.31 17.61
C SER A 474 -18.07 -19.41 17.26
N VAL A 475 -16.80 -19.07 17.01
CA VAL A 475 -15.75 -20.05 16.69
C VAL A 475 -15.33 -20.81 17.95
N ASP A 476 -15.50 -22.13 17.93
CA ASP A 476 -14.97 -23.01 18.98
C ASP A 476 -13.47 -23.22 18.77
N ILE A 477 -12.68 -22.33 19.36
CA ILE A 477 -11.21 -22.31 19.24
C ILE A 477 -10.54 -23.60 19.75
N ALA A 478 -11.20 -24.38 20.62
CA ALA A 478 -10.66 -25.64 21.14
C ALA A 478 -10.71 -26.79 20.12
N LYS A 479 -11.43 -26.60 19.00
CA LYS A 479 -11.39 -27.53 17.84
C LYS A 479 -10.31 -27.18 16.81
N LEU A 480 -9.68 -26.01 16.91
CA LEU A 480 -8.69 -25.54 15.92
C LEU A 480 -7.31 -26.14 16.19
N THR A 481 -6.66 -26.59 15.12
CA THR A 481 -5.22 -26.87 15.09
C THR A 481 -4.49 -25.70 14.47
N VAL A 482 -3.63 -25.04 15.24
CA VAL A 482 -2.99 -23.79 14.84
C VAL A 482 -1.48 -23.97 14.85
N GLY A 483 -0.86 -23.68 13.70
CA GLY A 483 0.57 -23.72 13.54
C GLY A 483 1.27 -22.59 14.28
N TYR A 484 2.51 -22.81 14.71
CA TYR A 484 3.45 -21.73 15.01
C TYR A 484 4.77 -21.96 14.28
N LEU A 485 5.26 -20.89 13.65
CA LEU A 485 6.57 -20.86 12.99
C LEU A 485 7.69 -20.61 14.02
N ASP A 486 8.94 -20.81 13.61
CA ASP A 486 10.12 -20.51 14.45
C ASP A 486 10.24 -19.01 14.82
N ASP A 487 9.56 -18.13 14.07
CA ASP A 487 9.49 -16.67 14.32
C ASP A 487 8.19 -16.21 15.02
N ALA A 488 7.45 -17.15 15.64
CA ALA A 488 6.23 -16.84 16.39
C ALA A 488 6.53 -16.26 17.79
N GLU A 489 5.75 -15.28 18.22
CA GLU A 489 5.79 -14.76 19.58
C GLU A 489 5.24 -15.81 20.55
N MET A 490 6.14 -16.50 21.25
CA MET A 490 5.78 -17.68 22.05
C MET A 490 4.82 -17.39 23.21
N GLU A 491 4.65 -16.15 23.67
CA GLU A 491 3.57 -15.80 24.62
C GLU A 491 2.20 -16.16 24.04
N VAL A 492 1.96 -15.83 22.77
CA VAL A 492 0.70 -16.11 22.06
C VAL A 492 0.47 -17.61 21.93
N VAL A 493 1.53 -18.37 21.63
CA VAL A 493 1.48 -19.83 21.56
C VAL A 493 1.08 -20.45 22.91
N HIS A 494 1.65 -19.96 24.02
CA HIS A 494 1.31 -20.47 25.35
C HIS A 494 -0.11 -20.05 25.80
N VAL A 495 -0.54 -18.83 25.49
CA VAL A 495 -1.89 -18.33 25.82
C VAL A 495 -2.98 -19.02 24.99
N LEU A 496 -2.78 -19.24 23.70
CA LEU A 496 -3.73 -19.99 22.88
C LEU A 496 -3.80 -21.46 23.30
N ARG A 497 -2.65 -22.08 23.64
CA ARG A 497 -2.61 -23.45 24.19
C ARG A 497 -3.37 -23.55 25.54
N SER A 498 -3.24 -22.56 26.44
CA SER A 498 -3.99 -22.56 27.71
C SER A 498 -5.48 -22.23 27.55
N LYS A 499 -5.88 -21.67 26.40
CA LYS A 499 -7.28 -21.54 25.96
C LYS A 499 -7.84 -22.81 25.28
N GLY A 500 -7.03 -23.88 25.16
CA GLY A 500 -7.45 -25.17 24.58
C GLY A 500 -7.18 -25.32 23.08
N VAL A 501 -6.54 -24.35 22.42
CA VAL A 501 -6.16 -24.45 21.00
C VAL A 501 -5.06 -25.50 20.82
N ASN A 502 -5.17 -26.37 19.81
CA ASN A 502 -4.15 -27.37 19.50
C ASN A 502 -2.95 -26.70 18.78
N MET A 503 -2.07 -26.07 19.56
CA MET A 503 -0.89 -25.35 19.08
C MET A 503 0.26 -26.31 18.72
N VAL A 504 0.55 -26.45 17.42
CA VAL A 504 1.58 -27.36 16.87
C VAL A 504 2.71 -26.61 16.16
N PRO A 505 3.97 -27.10 16.19
CA PRO A 505 5.02 -26.58 15.31
C PRO A 505 4.59 -26.71 13.85
N PHE A 506 4.80 -25.66 13.05
CA PHE A 506 4.40 -25.62 11.65
C PHE A 506 5.53 -25.09 10.77
N LYS A 507 5.62 -25.59 9.54
CA LYS A 507 6.53 -25.09 8.52
C LYS A 507 5.79 -24.93 7.22
N LEU A 508 5.69 -23.71 6.73
CA LEU A 508 5.18 -23.42 5.40
C LEU A 508 6.29 -23.70 4.38
N ASN A 509 6.03 -24.57 3.40
CA ASN A 509 7.00 -24.96 2.37
C ASN A 509 6.48 -24.58 0.97
N TYR A 510 7.36 -24.00 0.15
CA TYR A 510 7.15 -23.74 -1.27
C TYR A 510 8.53 -23.75 -1.97
N SER A 511 8.60 -24.02 -3.27
CA SER A 511 9.87 -24.08 -4.02
C SER A 511 10.03 -22.87 -4.96
N VAL A 512 9.75 -21.68 -4.42
CA VAL A 512 9.95 -20.40 -5.11
C VAL A 512 11.08 -19.68 -4.38
N ASP A 513 12.18 -19.44 -5.09
CA ASP A 513 13.45 -18.98 -4.48
C ASP A 513 13.40 -17.53 -3.98
N SER A 514 12.50 -16.71 -4.54
CA SER A 514 12.27 -15.34 -4.09
C SER A 514 10.80 -14.96 -4.28
N VAL A 515 10.07 -14.80 -3.18
CA VAL A 515 8.68 -14.33 -3.22
C VAL A 515 8.62 -12.81 -3.38
N GLN A 516 9.62 -12.07 -2.86
CA GLN A 516 9.78 -10.65 -3.16
C GLN A 516 10.01 -10.39 -4.66
N GLY A 517 10.67 -11.29 -5.40
CA GLY A 517 10.91 -11.12 -6.83
C GLY A 517 9.59 -11.07 -7.61
N ILE A 518 8.68 -12.00 -7.31
CA ILE A 518 7.32 -12.03 -7.86
C ILE A 518 6.53 -10.79 -7.43
N MET A 519 6.66 -10.38 -6.16
CA MET A 519 6.01 -9.18 -5.63
C MET A 519 6.41 -7.93 -6.41
N ASN A 520 7.71 -7.67 -6.52
CA ASN A 520 8.26 -6.49 -7.17
C ASN A 520 7.90 -6.48 -8.66
N PHE A 521 8.11 -7.57 -9.41
CA PHE A 521 7.70 -7.64 -10.83
C PHE A 521 6.20 -7.41 -11.06
N THR A 522 5.34 -7.83 -10.13
CA THR A 522 3.90 -7.53 -10.20
C THR A 522 3.63 -6.06 -9.88
N MET A 523 4.12 -5.59 -8.74
CA MET A 523 3.86 -4.26 -8.20
C MET A 523 4.44 -3.16 -9.09
N ASP A 524 5.69 -3.27 -9.52
CA ASP A 524 6.42 -2.22 -10.25
C ASP A 524 5.81 -1.98 -11.64
N VAL A 525 5.36 -3.05 -12.31
CA VAL A 525 4.74 -2.98 -13.65
C VAL A 525 3.30 -2.48 -13.55
N ASP A 526 2.51 -2.97 -12.59
CA ASP A 526 1.16 -2.46 -12.33
C ASP A 526 1.24 -0.96 -11.98
N MET A 527 2.14 -0.57 -11.08
CA MET A 527 2.38 0.81 -10.65
C MET A 527 2.81 1.70 -11.82
N LEU A 528 3.69 1.21 -12.70
CA LEU A 528 4.03 1.92 -13.94
C LEU A 528 2.83 2.06 -14.87
N SER A 529 1.99 1.04 -15.03
CA SER A 529 0.83 1.13 -15.92
C SER A 529 -0.16 2.22 -15.48
N HIS A 530 -0.35 2.42 -14.17
CA HIS A 530 -1.16 3.48 -13.61
C HIS A 530 -0.53 4.87 -13.80
N PHE A 531 0.79 5.01 -13.61
CA PHE A 531 1.50 6.29 -13.53
C PHE A 531 2.39 6.62 -14.76
N ASP A 532 2.23 5.89 -15.87
CA ASP A 532 3.02 6.06 -17.12
C ASP A 532 2.98 7.50 -17.66
N GLU A 533 1.82 8.16 -17.66
CA GLU A 533 1.69 9.55 -18.13
C GLU A 533 2.28 10.55 -17.13
N TRP A 534 2.14 10.30 -15.82
CA TRP A 534 2.74 11.11 -14.76
C TRP A 534 4.27 11.15 -14.87
N GLN A 535 4.90 10.00 -15.09
CA GLN A 535 6.35 9.93 -15.33
C GLN A 535 6.74 10.46 -16.73
N ARG A 536 5.98 10.17 -17.79
CA ARG A 536 6.31 10.69 -19.15
C ARG A 536 6.25 12.21 -19.25
N SER A 537 5.36 12.83 -18.49
CA SER A 537 5.26 14.29 -18.35
C SER A 537 6.20 14.88 -17.29
N ARG A 538 7.11 14.07 -16.70
CA ARG A 538 8.08 14.46 -15.66
C ARG A 538 7.47 15.05 -14.39
N GLN A 539 6.25 14.66 -14.05
CA GLN A 539 5.66 15.02 -12.76
C GLN A 539 6.28 14.22 -11.59
N ASP A 540 7.11 13.22 -11.89
CA ASP A 540 7.96 12.49 -10.96
C ASP A 540 9.22 13.27 -10.53
N ASP A 541 9.70 14.25 -11.32
CA ASP A 541 10.76 15.19 -10.90
C ASP A 541 10.38 15.99 -9.62
N ASN A 542 9.09 16.07 -9.29
CA ASN A 542 8.55 16.72 -8.09
C ASN A 542 8.18 15.76 -6.94
N TYR A 543 8.36 14.44 -7.11
CA TYR A 543 8.04 13.43 -6.09
C TYR A 543 8.95 13.55 -4.87
N ASP A 544 8.41 13.26 -3.68
CA ASP A 544 9.03 13.58 -2.38
C ASP A 544 10.29 12.78 -2.03
N ALA A 545 10.51 11.61 -2.64
CA ALA A 545 11.70 10.77 -2.46
C ALA A 545 12.23 10.27 -3.81
N GLN A 546 13.20 11.00 -4.37
CA GLN A 546 13.71 10.78 -5.74
C GLN A 546 14.46 9.45 -5.95
N ASP A 547 14.86 8.82 -4.86
CA ASP A 547 15.48 7.50 -4.76
C ASP A 547 14.47 6.34 -4.75
N GLN A 548 13.17 6.61 -4.64
CA GLN A 548 12.10 5.61 -4.63
C GLN A 548 11.40 5.51 -6.01
N TRP A 549 10.10 5.83 -6.08
CA TRP A 549 9.25 5.67 -7.27
C TRP A 549 9.87 6.14 -8.59
N PRO A 550 10.53 7.31 -8.68
CA PRO A 550 11.11 7.74 -9.94
C PRO A 550 12.15 6.74 -10.48
N VAL A 551 12.97 6.13 -9.61
CA VAL A 551 13.96 5.11 -9.98
C VAL A 551 13.29 3.78 -10.32
N GLU A 552 12.39 3.28 -9.47
CA GLU A 552 11.75 1.97 -9.67
C GLU A 552 10.87 1.94 -10.91
N LEU A 553 10.12 3.02 -11.18
CA LEU A 553 9.33 3.15 -12.41
C LEU A 553 10.22 3.23 -13.65
N ARG A 554 11.39 3.90 -13.58
CA ARG A 554 12.37 3.89 -14.67
C ARG A 554 12.93 2.49 -14.95
N ARG A 555 13.15 1.66 -13.92
CA ARG A 555 13.48 0.23 -14.04
C ARG A 555 12.33 -0.56 -14.68
N ALA A 556 11.10 -0.30 -14.28
CA ALA A 556 9.91 -1.02 -14.75
C ALA A 556 9.64 -0.93 -16.27
N HIS A 557 10.04 0.16 -16.96
CA HIS A 557 9.91 0.23 -18.44
C HIS A 557 10.71 -0.86 -19.18
N MET A 558 11.71 -1.46 -18.53
CA MET A 558 12.56 -2.51 -19.11
C MET A 558 11.99 -3.92 -18.90
N VAL A 559 10.92 -4.11 -18.12
CA VAL A 559 10.29 -5.43 -17.91
C VAL A 559 9.42 -5.79 -19.11
N PRO A 560 9.72 -6.88 -19.86
CA PRO A 560 8.86 -7.31 -20.96
C PRO A 560 7.53 -7.87 -20.44
N ALA A 561 6.46 -7.68 -21.21
CA ALA A 561 5.15 -8.24 -20.88
C ALA A 561 5.13 -9.78 -20.80
N VAL A 562 6.09 -10.44 -21.46
CA VAL A 562 6.31 -11.89 -21.33
C VAL A 562 6.72 -12.24 -19.91
N ASP A 563 7.71 -11.55 -19.35
CA ASP A 563 8.28 -11.88 -18.04
C ASP A 563 7.38 -11.45 -16.87
N TYR A 564 6.60 -10.39 -17.04
CA TYR A 564 5.46 -10.11 -16.16
C TYR A 564 4.46 -11.29 -16.12
N LEU A 565 4.12 -11.89 -17.28
CA LEU A 565 3.26 -13.07 -17.32
C LEU A 565 3.95 -14.34 -16.78
N GLN A 566 5.28 -14.47 -16.88
CA GLN A 566 6.03 -15.53 -16.21
C GLN A 566 6.01 -15.33 -14.68
N ALA A 567 6.12 -14.09 -14.18
CA ALA A 567 5.95 -13.78 -12.77
C ALA A 567 4.53 -14.13 -12.27
N GLN A 568 3.47 -13.85 -13.05
CA GLN A 568 2.11 -14.29 -12.69
C GLN A 568 1.94 -15.83 -12.73
N ARG A 569 2.67 -16.55 -13.59
CA ARG A 569 2.73 -18.03 -13.55
C ARG A 569 3.47 -18.54 -12.32
N ALA A 570 4.57 -17.91 -11.94
CA ALA A 570 5.29 -18.21 -10.69
C ALA A 570 4.44 -17.92 -9.45
N ARG A 571 3.63 -16.84 -9.47
CA ARG A 571 2.60 -16.56 -8.46
C ARG A 571 1.56 -17.67 -8.38
N GLY A 572 1.08 -18.18 -9.51
CA GLY A 572 0.19 -19.34 -9.56
C GLY A 572 0.80 -20.61 -8.95
N LYS A 573 2.09 -20.87 -9.22
CA LYS A 573 2.86 -21.95 -8.58
C LYS A 573 2.95 -21.77 -7.05
N LEU A 574 3.29 -20.56 -6.60
CA LEU A 574 3.37 -20.21 -5.18
C LEU A 574 2.03 -20.42 -4.46
N ILE A 575 0.91 -19.94 -5.04
CA ILE A 575 -0.44 -20.10 -4.47
C ILE A 575 -0.77 -21.58 -4.27
N ARG A 576 -0.48 -22.41 -5.28
CA ARG A 576 -0.72 -23.85 -5.21
C ARG A 576 0.12 -24.49 -4.09
N GLU A 577 1.41 -24.20 -4.01
CA GLU A 577 2.30 -24.79 -2.99
C GLU A 577 2.01 -24.30 -1.57
N VAL A 578 1.67 -23.02 -1.40
CA VAL A 578 1.21 -22.47 -0.10
C VAL A 578 -0.08 -23.14 0.35
N LYS A 579 -1.03 -23.39 -0.56
CA LYS A 579 -2.26 -24.15 -0.28
C LYS A 579 -1.97 -25.62 0.06
N GLU A 580 -1.12 -26.29 -0.72
CA GLU A 580 -0.72 -27.69 -0.48
C GLU A 580 0.01 -27.87 0.87
N SER A 581 0.80 -26.87 1.29
CA SER A 581 1.49 -26.86 2.58
C SER A 581 0.60 -26.44 3.76
N PHE A 582 -0.67 -26.06 3.56
CA PHE A 582 -1.54 -25.53 4.61
C PHE A 582 -2.32 -26.64 5.34
N THR A 583 -1.66 -27.29 6.31
CA THR A 583 -2.17 -28.45 7.07
C THR A 583 -2.81 -28.08 8.42
N VAL A 584 -3.08 -26.79 8.66
CA VAL A 584 -3.56 -26.20 9.92
C VAL A 584 -4.68 -25.20 9.63
N ASP A 585 -5.52 -24.85 10.61
CA ASP A 585 -6.61 -23.88 10.42
C ASP A 585 -6.10 -22.42 10.31
N ALA A 586 -4.97 -22.15 10.95
CA ALA A 586 -4.27 -20.87 10.98
C ALA A 586 -2.81 -21.08 11.40
N PHE A 587 -1.94 -20.08 11.23
CA PHE A 587 -0.62 -20.08 11.87
C PHE A 587 -0.25 -18.73 12.51
N VAL A 588 0.62 -18.78 13.52
CA VAL A 588 1.25 -17.63 14.18
C VAL A 588 2.69 -17.48 13.67
N GLY A 589 3.12 -16.25 13.41
CA GLY A 589 4.47 -15.91 12.96
C GLY A 589 4.71 -14.40 12.90
N ASN A 590 5.91 -13.96 12.50
CA ASN A 590 6.22 -12.53 12.43
C ASN A 590 5.39 -11.80 11.34
N ALA A 591 4.71 -10.72 11.73
CA ALA A 591 3.92 -9.86 10.84
C ALA A 591 4.75 -8.92 9.94
N THR A 592 6.05 -8.77 10.21
CA THR A 592 6.98 -7.86 9.50
C THR A 592 8.17 -8.59 8.86
N ASP A 593 8.14 -9.92 8.81
CA ASP A 593 9.04 -10.70 7.97
C ASP A 593 8.70 -10.48 6.48
N TRP A 594 9.68 -10.08 5.69
CA TRP A 594 9.43 -9.51 4.35
C TRP A 594 8.96 -10.55 3.34
N GLU A 595 9.58 -11.74 3.29
CA GLU A 595 9.13 -12.83 2.41
C GLU A 595 7.73 -13.31 2.78
N LYS A 596 7.42 -13.46 4.08
CA LYS A 596 6.08 -13.86 4.57
C LYS A 596 5.02 -12.79 4.32
N VAL A 597 5.38 -11.50 4.36
CA VAL A 597 4.52 -10.39 3.93
C VAL A 597 4.28 -10.44 2.42
N CYS A 598 5.31 -10.65 1.60
CA CYS A 598 5.16 -10.77 0.14
C CYS A 598 4.26 -11.97 -0.22
N MET A 599 4.52 -13.13 0.37
CA MET A 599 3.72 -14.36 0.22
C MET A 599 2.26 -14.13 0.59
N GLY A 600 1.98 -13.62 1.80
CA GLY A 600 0.61 -13.41 2.26
C GLY A 600 -0.19 -12.41 1.41
N ASN A 601 0.50 -11.48 0.72
CA ASN A 601 -0.13 -10.55 -0.21
C ASN A 601 -0.37 -11.14 -1.60
N LEU A 602 0.61 -11.83 -2.17
CA LEU A 602 0.51 -12.51 -3.47
C LEU A 602 -0.56 -13.62 -3.48
N VAL A 603 -0.67 -14.36 -2.37
CA VAL A 603 -1.68 -15.42 -2.18
C VAL A 603 -3.04 -14.85 -1.76
N GLY A 604 -3.09 -13.60 -1.28
CA GLY A 604 -4.32 -12.94 -0.85
C GLY A 604 -4.86 -13.41 0.50
N MET A 605 -4.07 -14.13 1.30
CA MET A 605 -4.40 -14.60 2.66
C MET A 605 -4.65 -13.45 3.63
N PRO A 606 -5.62 -13.53 4.55
CA PRO A 606 -5.76 -12.58 5.65
C PRO A 606 -4.62 -12.71 6.68
N VAL A 607 -4.32 -11.61 7.35
CA VAL A 607 -3.51 -11.58 8.59
C VAL A 607 -4.00 -10.50 9.54
N ILE A 608 -4.17 -10.86 10.81
CA ILE A 608 -4.37 -9.89 11.91
C ILE A 608 -3.09 -9.73 12.71
N VAL A 609 -2.65 -8.48 12.86
CA VAL A 609 -1.54 -8.09 13.73
C VAL A 609 -2.09 -7.79 15.12
N VAL A 610 -1.46 -8.34 16.17
CA VAL A 610 -1.84 -8.09 17.56
C VAL A 610 -0.62 -7.65 18.40
N PRO A 611 -0.76 -6.67 19.32
CA PRO A 611 0.27 -6.33 20.29
C PRO A 611 0.50 -7.45 21.31
N THR A 612 1.76 -7.85 21.49
CA THR A 612 2.20 -8.92 22.39
C THR A 612 3.14 -8.43 23.51
N GLY A 613 3.48 -7.14 23.54
CA GLY A 613 4.22 -6.55 24.64
C GLY A 613 4.98 -5.28 24.25
N PHE A 614 5.84 -4.83 25.17
CA PHE A 614 6.61 -3.60 25.03
C PHE A 614 8.00 -3.78 25.65
N LYS A 615 9.06 -3.46 24.90
CA LYS A 615 10.45 -3.47 25.36
C LYS A 615 10.88 -2.04 25.71
N MET A 616 11.89 -1.90 26.58
CA MET A 616 12.61 -0.64 26.73
C MET A 616 13.31 -0.28 25.40
N ILE A 617 13.45 1.02 25.13
CA ILE A 617 14.29 1.49 24.02
C ILE A 617 15.77 1.25 24.35
N SER A 618 16.60 0.98 23.34
CA SER A 618 18.02 0.62 23.51
C SER A 618 18.84 1.72 24.18
N ASP A 619 18.62 2.97 23.77
CA ASP A 619 19.37 4.16 24.18
C ASP A 619 18.46 5.15 24.92
N PRO A 620 18.10 4.89 26.19
CA PRO A 620 17.26 5.80 26.97
C PRO A 620 18.01 7.11 27.30
N PRO A 621 17.31 8.26 27.38
CA PRO A 621 17.92 9.53 27.79
C PRO A 621 18.66 9.42 29.13
N PRO A 622 19.86 10.01 29.30
CA PRO A 622 20.69 9.82 30.51
C PRO A 622 20.09 10.29 31.84
N LEU A 623 19.00 11.06 31.79
CA LEU A 623 18.40 11.77 32.93
C LEU A 623 16.88 11.59 32.99
N ASN A 624 16.35 10.36 32.81
CA ASN A 624 15.09 9.92 33.46
C ASN A 624 14.70 8.46 33.15
N HIS A 625 13.79 7.91 33.96
CA HIS A 625 13.04 6.68 33.64
C HIS A 625 12.07 6.92 32.46
N THR A 626 12.58 6.88 31.23
CA THR A 626 11.76 7.13 30.04
C THR A 626 10.57 6.17 29.94
N ARG A 627 9.39 6.71 29.59
CA ARG A 627 8.17 5.94 29.32
C ARG A 627 8.07 5.47 27.86
N ARG A 628 8.99 5.90 26.98
CA ARG A 628 9.04 5.48 25.57
C ARG A 628 9.37 3.99 25.43
N ARG A 629 8.78 3.30 24.46
CA ARG A 629 8.89 1.83 24.30
C ARG A 629 9.04 1.42 22.84
N THR A 630 9.71 0.29 22.63
CA THR A 630 9.64 -0.46 21.38
C THR A 630 8.50 -1.48 21.49
N THR A 631 7.62 -1.52 20.51
CA THR A 631 6.48 -2.44 20.47
C THR A 631 6.92 -3.87 20.15
N ILE A 632 6.17 -4.86 20.65
CA ILE A 632 6.24 -6.26 20.23
C ILE A 632 4.87 -6.64 19.69
N THR A 633 4.82 -7.32 18.54
CA THR A 633 3.58 -7.76 17.89
C THR A 633 3.77 -9.07 17.15
N THR A 634 2.72 -9.87 17.00
CA THR A 634 2.72 -11.04 16.10
C THR A 634 1.63 -10.94 15.04
N GLY A 635 1.75 -11.75 13.98
CA GLY A 635 0.71 -11.95 12.97
C GLY A 635 0.04 -13.30 13.14
N ILE A 636 -1.29 -13.33 13.12
CA ILE A 636 -2.09 -14.56 13.00
C ILE A 636 -2.63 -14.61 11.57
N TYR A 637 -2.18 -15.60 10.81
CA TYR A 637 -2.48 -15.82 9.40
C TYR A 637 -3.50 -16.95 9.24
N SER A 638 -4.44 -16.82 8.30
CA SER A 638 -5.42 -17.86 7.98
C SER A 638 -5.51 -18.07 6.46
N PRO A 639 -6.15 -19.14 5.97
CA PRO A 639 -6.49 -19.28 4.56
C PRO A 639 -7.32 -18.10 4.03
N PRO A 640 -7.28 -17.80 2.72
CA PRO A 640 -8.23 -16.88 2.09
C PRO A 640 -9.67 -17.29 2.41
N GLU A 641 -10.53 -16.31 2.71
CA GLU A 641 -11.93 -16.44 3.12
C GLU A 641 -12.13 -16.96 4.56
N HIS A 642 -11.05 -17.29 5.28
CA HIS A 642 -11.06 -17.71 6.69
C HIS A 642 -10.64 -16.59 7.68
N ASP A 643 -10.85 -15.31 7.34
CA ASP A 643 -10.57 -14.13 8.19
C ASP A 643 -11.09 -14.28 9.63
N HIS A 644 -12.24 -14.95 9.78
CA HIS A 644 -12.92 -15.20 11.04
C HIS A 644 -12.11 -16.07 12.02
N ILE A 645 -11.25 -16.96 11.53
CA ILE A 645 -10.40 -17.83 12.37
C ILE A 645 -9.31 -16.98 13.04
N GLY A 646 -8.54 -16.22 12.25
CA GLY A 646 -7.54 -15.29 12.77
C GLY A 646 -8.13 -14.27 13.73
N LEU A 647 -9.31 -13.71 13.41
CA LEU A 647 -10.06 -12.81 14.30
C LEU A 647 -10.45 -13.47 15.63
N ALA A 648 -10.97 -14.69 15.61
CA ALA A 648 -11.34 -15.43 16.83
C ALA A 648 -10.13 -15.74 17.72
N LEU A 649 -9.01 -16.17 17.14
CA LEU A 649 -7.75 -16.42 17.85
C LEU A 649 -7.18 -15.13 18.46
N ALA A 650 -7.21 -14.02 17.72
CA ALA A 650 -6.81 -12.71 18.22
C ALA A 650 -7.69 -12.24 19.40
N MET A 651 -9.02 -12.43 19.34
CA MET A 651 -9.92 -12.18 20.46
C MET A 651 -9.62 -13.09 21.66
N ALA A 652 -9.35 -14.38 21.43
CA ALA A 652 -9.03 -15.33 22.49
C ALA A 652 -7.77 -14.92 23.26
N TYR A 653 -6.72 -14.52 22.55
CA TYR A 653 -5.50 -13.96 23.12
C TYR A 653 -5.76 -12.64 23.89
N GLN A 654 -6.47 -11.69 23.26
CA GLN A 654 -6.79 -10.39 23.86
C GLN A 654 -7.78 -10.48 25.04
N SER A 655 -8.52 -11.58 25.20
CA SER A 655 -9.42 -11.80 26.34
C SER A 655 -8.71 -11.94 27.69
N VAL A 656 -7.42 -12.27 27.69
CA VAL A 656 -6.61 -12.51 28.91
C VAL A 656 -5.31 -11.70 28.97
N THR A 657 -4.96 -10.97 27.91
CA THR A 657 -3.82 -10.04 27.90
C THR A 657 -4.28 -8.58 27.88
N ASN A 658 -3.40 -7.67 28.32
CA ASN A 658 -3.70 -6.23 28.40
C ASN A 658 -2.76 -5.35 27.56
N HIS A 659 -1.96 -5.95 26.67
CA HIS A 659 -1.01 -5.22 25.81
C HIS A 659 -1.72 -4.21 24.90
N HIS A 660 -2.80 -4.64 24.24
CA HIS A 660 -3.66 -3.80 23.40
C HIS A 660 -4.42 -2.70 24.17
N LYS A 661 -4.45 -2.76 25.51
CA LYS A 661 -5.05 -1.74 26.40
C LYS A 661 -4.03 -0.69 26.89
N GLN A 662 -2.74 -0.92 26.68
CA GLN A 662 -1.71 0.07 27.04
C GLN A 662 -1.84 1.33 26.17
N ARG A 663 -1.48 2.48 26.73
CA ARG A 663 -1.55 3.79 26.07
C ARG A 663 -0.13 4.30 25.79
N PRO A 664 0.16 4.87 24.61
CA PRO A 664 1.46 5.46 24.33
C PRO A 664 1.71 6.69 25.23
N PRO A 665 2.95 6.98 25.64
CA PRO A 665 3.30 8.06 26.57
C PRO A 665 3.26 9.47 25.93
N ILE A 666 2.46 9.66 24.88
CA ILE A 666 2.36 10.92 24.14
C ILE A 666 1.53 11.98 24.89
N ASP A 667 0.73 11.53 25.86
CA ASP A 667 -0.01 12.42 26.77
C ASP A 667 0.95 13.21 27.69
N ASP A 668 2.21 12.77 27.82
CA ASP A 668 3.22 13.20 28.78
C ASP A 668 4.39 14.00 28.18
N LEU A 669 4.16 14.67 27.04
CA LEU A 669 5.14 15.59 26.46
C LEU A 669 5.19 16.88 27.29
N GLU A 670 5.93 16.83 28.39
CA GLU A 670 6.23 17.98 29.24
C GLU A 670 6.88 19.13 28.45
N PRO A 671 6.78 20.40 28.89
CA PRO A 671 7.36 21.55 28.18
C PRO A 671 8.87 21.46 27.89
N ASN A 672 9.58 20.54 28.55
CA ASN A 672 11.01 20.28 28.38
C ASN A 672 11.33 19.05 27.51
N ASP A 673 10.35 18.23 27.12
CA ASP A 673 10.60 17.01 26.32
C ASP A 673 10.79 17.35 24.83
N SER A 674 11.99 17.79 24.49
CA SER A 674 12.33 18.29 23.16
C SER A 674 12.12 17.23 22.08
N ILE A 675 11.16 17.46 21.18
CA ILE A 675 10.89 16.59 20.02
C ILE A 675 12.03 16.78 18.99
N PRO A 676 12.85 15.75 18.71
CA PRO A 676 13.91 15.87 17.73
C PRO A 676 13.37 15.98 16.30
N ASN A 677 13.99 16.85 15.50
CA ASN A 677 13.70 17.03 14.08
C ASN A 677 15.00 17.21 13.28
N PRO A 678 15.44 16.21 12.49
CA PRO A 678 14.84 14.88 12.35
C PRO A 678 14.94 14.05 13.66
N PRO A 679 14.15 12.98 13.81
CA PRO A 679 14.24 12.08 14.95
C PRO A 679 15.59 11.37 15.04
N ARG A 680 16.05 11.04 16.26
CA ARG A 680 17.39 10.46 16.48
C ARG A 680 17.54 9.06 15.90
N ALA A 681 16.48 8.25 15.94
CA ALA A 681 16.48 6.88 15.45
C ALA A 681 15.69 6.79 14.13
N THR A 682 16.36 7.09 13.02
CA THR A 682 15.84 6.80 11.68
C THR A 682 15.81 5.29 11.47
N ILE A 683 14.62 4.71 11.36
CA ILE A 683 14.45 3.43 10.67
C ILE A 683 14.93 3.68 9.23
N PRO A 684 15.82 2.84 8.66
CA PRO A 684 16.12 2.96 7.24
C PRO A 684 14.81 2.81 6.43
N PRO A 685 14.65 3.55 5.31
CA PRO A 685 13.53 3.30 4.39
C PRO A 685 13.58 1.84 3.92
N ARG A 686 12.45 1.30 3.44
CA ARG A 686 12.38 -0.12 3.04
C ARG A 686 13.31 -0.37 1.85
N GLN A 687 14.54 -0.81 2.14
CA GLN A 687 15.48 -1.29 1.14
C GLN A 687 14.92 -2.58 0.54
N LEU A 688 14.53 -2.51 -0.73
CA LEU A 688 14.35 -3.70 -1.55
C LEU A 688 15.75 -4.33 -1.73
N PRO A 689 16.00 -5.58 -1.32
CA PRO A 689 17.19 -6.31 -1.72
C PRO A 689 17.18 -6.45 -3.24
N GLY A 690 18.22 -5.93 -3.89
CA GLY A 690 18.42 -5.97 -5.34
C GLY A 690 19.11 -7.23 -5.84
#